data_AF-A0A839ZY27-F1
#
_entry.id   AF-A0A839ZY27-F1
#
_cell.length_a   1.000
_cell.length_b   1.000
_cell.length_c   1.000
_cell.angle_alpha   90.00
_cell.angle_beta   90.00
_cell.angle_gamma   90.00
#
_symmetry.space_group_name_H-M   'P 1'
#
loop_
_entity.id
_entity.type
_entity.pdbx_description
1 polymer ?
#
loop_
_entity_poly.entity_id
_entity_poly.type
_entity_poly.pdbx_seq_one_letter_code
_entity_poly.pdbx_strand_id
1 'polypeptide(L)'
;MRRALLCGVAALTTLAAASPAHAWKPKTHIYLAEEALRDAIDDDKVTLYETDYRTGKIVGELGQFKVDPEVLAALKSAPQQFRAGVLGPDAYPDILTGQQVIHPEEAHAVGQGAGGSNAWLAHLWRRGFLDNSSPQIRAFTVGYLTHAAGDVFAHTFVNHFAGGEFKLTPDPTNAAKHLVLEGYIGKRTPQTTSAISSSVTTGGPLSPRKREDLGMDEEDIQRKTTTYYGAISQNQVSISGVESFIYRELTYAAPGSVLEQKLLKGSGVSRSIPYIFSTLRNGLQRQVEEYDRTRMSKSGPARLAYAAANGPAAEYKRAWIKDIDDGLAAFPAVSHEIAKAIVYNEGGSDMARAKAIMDQYVIDHLASMAGTPDAAVATVAFISGVIDAILPPPAREAFRVLMQAPMDLLIKGVSGRTADEWADYMKNPENHFDEVMNRRGGAHGGEIDHPIDLATFNRDYLKISDASYSNASLKWRINDLPPAFNTLQLTKLMLLGDQGLNELNAALSAKGATMGGVPSEFRNLMLGWVRSLDAGNQWQGLGGTPQPAFAGNGGAAYRRLFLNQVGEKPWIAEEAPQQPAETPGPAVPAQDLTPFAGDWDTTYGRVTLALGEDGVLRGRMVARAADGREVDGGRLELRDGASEGVLRGQSLYAAHVVDVVLTFDAARNSFSGTAQQAGSTSPSTWSGKRLAATDQSPSAPPAQTESPPPPSSQPPAPPIATAPVAQAGILHPLEDFDVRFERAVTARNGTVHVFLTVKNTTRRDISIGAGVFKAVAYDADGVGTSESQIWRTGAETPESFPSAPVVPPGGELRFRFVMTPPSTTPFSVVNIRESDDKSLNFALSGVQPGAALAPLQASGAGPFKELSQFDVRIDGVARARDGRTELFVTLRNPGSKVLTTSKGWIKFSAADADGAKATTRSALYPVRGPRGEELPLLVYVAPGGETRLRYVFEGQVSGPITVRDGTAEQIFSPGR
;
A
#
# COMPACT_ATOMS: atom_id res chain seq x y z
N MET A 1 -5.29 -23.21 -3.90
CA MET A 1 -5.67 -22.11 -2.99
C MET A 1 -4.78 -22.01 -1.76
N ARG A 2 -4.87 -22.83 -0.70
CA ARG A 2 -4.05 -22.65 0.52
C ARG A 2 -2.51 -22.57 0.30
N ARG A 3 -1.97 -23.11 -0.81
CA ARG A 3 -0.55 -22.90 -1.23
C ARG A 3 -0.24 -21.66 -2.05
N ALA A 4 -1.23 -20.96 -2.61
CA ALA A 4 -1.00 -19.60 -3.11
C ALA A 4 -0.72 -18.66 -1.93
N LEU A 5 -1.44 -18.85 -0.82
CA LEU A 5 -1.21 -18.13 0.44
C LEU A 5 0.06 -18.57 1.15
N LEU A 6 0.34 -19.88 1.28
CA LEU A 6 1.58 -20.39 1.90
C LEU A 6 2.84 -20.28 1.01
N CYS A 7 2.72 -19.79 -0.22
CA CYS A 7 3.86 -19.30 -1.02
C CYS A 7 3.84 -17.78 -1.22
N GLY A 8 2.80 -17.10 -0.72
CA GLY A 8 2.92 -15.71 -0.31
C GLY A 8 3.85 -15.67 0.90
N VAL A 9 5.09 -15.21 0.69
CA VAL A 9 5.78 -14.48 1.75
C VAL A 9 4.82 -13.38 2.17
N ALA A 10 4.35 -13.40 3.40
CA ALA A 10 3.46 -12.38 3.84
C ALA A 10 4.23 -11.08 3.94
N ALA A 11 3.81 -10.07 3.17
CA ALA A 11 3.85 -8.63 3.46
C ALA A 11 4.66 -8.19 4.70
N LEU A 12 5.96 -8.43 4.66
CA LEU A 12 6.91 -8.27 5.76
C LEU A 12 8.31 -8.07 5.18
N THR A 13 8.99 -6.98 5.47
CA THR A 13 8.48 -5.66 5.86
C THR A 13 7.85 -4.91 4.68
N THR A 14 7.68 -5.59 3.54
CA THR A 14 8.40 -5.21 2.32
C THR A 14 7.60 -4.28 1.40
N LEU A 15 7.15 -3.18 2.01
CA LEU A 15 7.14 -1.84 1.43
C LEU A 15 8.52 -1.52 0.80
N ALA A 16 8.70 -1.98 -0.44
CA ALA A 16 9.61 -1.37 -1.40
C ALA A 16 8.89 -1.01 -2.73
N ALA A 17 7.55 -1.03 -2.73
CA ALA A 17 6.90 0.23 -3.02
C ALA A 17 7.38 1.20 -1.95
N ALA A 18 8.27 2.14 -2.30
CA ALA A 18 8.93 2.98 -1.33
C ALA A 18 7.88 3.70 -0.47
N SER A 19 7.96 3.49 0.85
CA SER A 19 7.13 4.20 1.81
C SER A 19 7.32 5.70 1.59
N PRO A 20 6.22 6.47 1.49
CA PRO A 20 6.26 7.87 1.87
C PRO A 20 6.85 7.99 3.28
N ALA A 21 7.56 9.09 3.45
CA ALA A 21 8.80 9.06 4.19
C ALA A 21 8.67 9.93 5.43
N HIS A 22 8.86 9.28 6.57
CA HIS A 22 8.61 9.85 7.89
C HIS A 22 9.46 11.10 8.11
N ALA A 23 8.83 12.27 7.97
CA ALA A 23 9.36 13.61 8.20
C ALA A 23 10.35 13.64 9.38
N TRP A 24 9.90 13.04 10.48
CA TRP A 24 10.75 12.51 11.53
C TRP A 24 10.69 10.98 11.50
N LYS A 25 11.83 10.28 11.44
CA LYS A 25 11.83 8.85 11.78
C LYS A 25 11.23 8.67 13.19
N PRO A 26 10.34 7.71 13.48
CA PRO A 26 9.60 7.68 14.75
C PRO A 26 10.39 7.65 16.06
N LYS A 27 11.67 7.24 16.04
CA LYS A 27 12.58 7.51 17.17
C LYS A 27 12.62 9.00 17.54
N THR A 28 12.63 9.89 16.54
CA THR A 28 12.63 11.36 16.67
C THR A 28 11.28 11.90 17.13
N HIS A 29 10.15 11.43 16.57
CA HIS A 29 8.82 11.76 17.12
C HIS A 29 8.75 11.39 18.62
N ILE A 30 9.16 10.17 18.98
CA ILE A 30 9.13 9.67 20.36
C ILE A 30 10.12 10.42 21.25
N TYR A 31 11.28 10.83 20.75
CA TYR A 31 12.20 11.69 21.49
C TYR A 31 11.54 13.03 21.83
N LEU A 32 11.02 13.76 20.84
CA LEU A 32 10.40 15.07 21.05
C LEU A 32 9.12 14.99 21.89
N ALA A 33 8.34 13.92 21.72
CA ALA A 33 7.16 13.63 22.53
C ALA A 33 7.50 13.33 24.00
N GLU A 34 8.64 12.69 24.29
CA GLU A 34 9.06 12.41 25.67
C GLU A 34 9.65 13.64 26.36
N GLU A 35 10.30 14.54 25.62
CA GLU A 35 10.69 15.86 26.16
C GLU A 35 9.45 16.71 26.48
N ALA A 36 8.41 16.67 25.63
CA ALA A 36 7.13 17.32 25.92
C ALA A 36 6.39 16.66 27.10
N LEU A 37 6.40 15.32 27.18
CA LEU A 37 5.79 14.56 28.26
C LEU A 37 6.48 14.83 29.60
N ARG A 38 7.81 14.95 29.63
CA ARG A 38 8.58 15.16 30.87
C ARG A 38 8.27 16.51 31.51
N ASP A 39 8.28 17.56 30.69
CA ASP A 39 7.83 18.91 31.04
C ASP A 39 6.36 18.88 31.49
N ALA A 40 5.45 18.28 30.71
CA ALA A 40 4.03 18.20 31.02
C ALA A 40 3.67 17.50 32.36
N ILE A 41 4.54 16.61 32.90
CA ILE A 41 4.23 15.82 34.10
C ILE A 41 5.03 16.21 35.36
N ASP A 42 6.00 17.12 35.27
CA ASP A 42 6.87 17.45 36.40
C ASP A 42 6.23 18.45 37.39
N ASP A 43 5.58 19.51 36.91
CA ASP A 43 4.86 20.49 37.73
C ASP A 43 3.41 20.83 37.27
N ASP A 44 2.85 19.98 36.38
CA ASP A 44 1.51 20.06 35.76
C ASP A 44 1.33 21.21 34.74
N LYS A 45 2.45 21.77 34.25
CA LYS A 45 2.49 22.81 33.21
C LYS A 45 3.38 22.38 32.05
N VAL A 46 3.43 23.20 31.00
CA VAL A 46 4.47 23.14 29.97
C VAL A 46 5.20 24.46 29.85
N THR A 47 6.53 24.41 29.72
CA THR A 47 7.40 25.58 29.57
C THR A 47 7.52 25.95 28.09
N LEU A 48 6.94 27.08 27.70
CA LEU A 48 7.05 27.61 26.34
C LEU A 48 8.08 28.74 26.28
N TYR A 49 8.85 28.76 25.21
CA TYR A 49 9.90 29.75 24.98
C TYR A 49 9.43 30.88 24.05
N GLU A 50 9.97 32.08 24.27
CA GLU A 50 9.85 33.20 23.34
C GLU A 50 10.98 33.15 22.31
N THR A 51 10.66 33.39 21.04
CA THR A 51 11.62 33.46 19.93
C THR A 51 11.74 34.86 19.35
N ASP A 52 12.91 35.14 18.77
CA ASP A 52 13.11 36.14 17.74
C ASP A 52 13.21 35.42 16.40
N TYR A 53 12.08 35.38 15.70
CA TYR A 53 11.96 34.81 14.37
C TYR A 53 12.94 35.42 13.34
N ARG A 54 13.30 36.71 13.45
CA ARG A 54 14.18 37.37 12.48
C ARG A 54 15.65 37.00 12.65
N THR A 55 16.10 36.74 13.88
CA THR A 55 17.49 36.28 14.12
C THR A 55 17.62 34.77 14.30
N GLY A 56 16.51 34.03 14.28
CA GLY A 56 16.51 32.57 14.45
C GLY A 56 16.93 32.14 15.85
N LYS A 57 16.57 32.91 16.89
CA LYS A 57 17.05 32.70 18.26
C LYS A 57 15.91 32.51 19.26
N ILE A 58 16.18 31.70 20.28
CA ILE A 58 15.40 31.66 21.52
C ILE A 58 15.83 32.88 22.36
N VAL A 59 14.85 33.67 22.81
CA VAL A 59 15.05 34.88 23.63
C VAL A 59 15.10 34.51 25.11
N GLY A 60 14.26 33.57 25.53
CA GLY A 60 14.11 33.11 26.91
C GLY A 60 12.78 32.37 27.08
N GLU A 61 12.39 32.10 28.32
CA GLU A 61 11.07 31.55 28.63
C GLU A 61 9.98 32.62 28.39
N LEU A 62 8.91 32.26 27.68
CA LEU A 62 7.69 33.06 27.60
C LEU A 62 6.83 32.87 28.86
N GLY A 63 6.86 31.67 29.43
CA GLY A 63 6.22 31.30 30.69
C GLY A 63 6.01 29.80 30.81
N GLN A 64 5.43 29.39 31.95
CA GLN A 64 4.89 28.04 32.15
C GLN A 64 3.36 28.12 32.09
N PHE A 65 2.73 27.21 31.36
CA PHE A 65 1.29 27.26 31.05
C PHE A 65 0.62 25.94 31.40
N LYS A 66 -0.55 25.96 32.05
CA LYS A 66 -1.16 24.70 32.53
C LYS A 66 -1.53 23.73 31.41
N VAL A 67 -1.18 22.46 31.62
CA VAL A 67 -1.68 21.33 30.83
C VAL A 67 -3.18 21.15 31.09
N ASP A 68 -3.93 20.70 30.08
CA ASP A 68 -5.32 20.27 30.26
C ASP A 68 -5.39 19.11 31.27
N PRO A 69 -6.21 19.19 32.33
CA PRO A 69 -6.25 18.16 33.37
C PRO A 69 -6.61 16.75 32.87
N GLU A 70 -7.40 16.65 31.78
CA GLU A 70 -7.80 15.38 31.20
C GLU A 70 -6.70 14.79 30.31
N VAL A 71 -5.93 15.63 29.60
CA VAL A 71 -4.69 15.23 28.92
C VAL A 71 -3.66 14.76 29.95
N LEU A 72 -3.39 15.57 30.97
CA LEU A 72 -2.43 15.30 32.03
C LEU A 72 -2.69 13.96 32.74
N ALA A 73 -3.95 13.70 33.10
CA ALA A 73 -4.36 12.45 33.73
C ALA A 73 -4.15 11.24 32.81
N ALA A 74 -4.41 11.38 31.51
CA ALA A 74 -4.16 10.34 30.52
C ALA A 74 -2.65 10.06 30.35
N LEU A 75 -1.85 11.11 30.18
CA LEU A 75 -0.40 11.01 30.02
C LEU A 75 0.30 10.34 31.24
N LYS A 76 -0.09 10.73 32.46
CA LYS A 76 0.46 10.14 33.70
C LYS A 76 0.07 8.67 33.92
N SER A 77 -1.10 8.24 33.43
CA SER A 77 -1.64 6.89 33.70
C SER A 77 -1.47 5.88 32.57
N ALA A 78 -1.32 6.33 31.31
CA ALA A 78 -1.16 5.45 30.14
C ALA A 78 0.00 5.88 29.21
N PRO A 79 1.23 6.04 29.72
CA PRO A 79 2.39 6.51 28.95
C PRO A 79 2.81 5.55 27.82
N GLN A 80 2.56 4.24 27.97
CA GLN A 80 2.90 3.26 26.93
C GLN A 80 1.98 3.37 25.72
N GLN A 81 0.72 3.77 25.96
CA GLN A 81 -0.30 4.03 24.96
C GLN A 81 -0.09 5.40 24.31
N PHE A 82 0.36 6.41 25.07
CA PHE A 82 0.87 7.67 24.47
C PHE A 82 2.00 7.39 23.48
N ARG A 83 3.05 6.66 23.90
CA ARG A 83 4.15 6.25 23.02
C ARG A 83 3.68 5.43 21.82
N ALA A 84 2.69 4.55 21.98
CA ALA A 84 2.09 3.88 20.84
C ALA A 84 1.42 4.89 19.90
N GLY A 85 0.62 5.81 20.43
CA GLY A 85 -0.02 6.88 19.67
C GLY A 85 0.97 7.74 18.89
N VAL A 86 2.13 8.08 19.46
CA VAL A 86 3.20 8.87 18.81
C VAL A 86 3.84 8.16 17.59
N LEU A 87 3.64 6.85 17.43
CA LEU A 87 3.96 6.16 16.17
C LEU A 87 2.93 6.42 15.06
N GLY A 88 1.76 7.00 15.37
CA GLY A 88 0.89 7.66 14.39
C GLY A 88 0.45 6.80 13.18
N PRO A 89 0.21 7.42 12.02
CA PRO A 89 0.04 6.72 10.74
C PRO A 89 1.22 5.84 10.32
N ASP A 90 2.45 6.08 10.81
CA ASP A 90 3.58 5.16 10.61
C ASP A 90 3.39 3.78 11.26
N ALA A 91 2.36 3.60 12.08
CA ALA A 91 2.05 2.31 12.69
C ALA A 91 0.56 1.92 12.66
N TYR A 92 -0.40 2.87 12.58
CA TYR A 92 -1.83 2.54 12.70
C TYR A 92 -2.72 3.29 11.68
N PRO A 93 -3.63 2.57 10.98
CA PRO A 93 -3.95 1.14 11.15
C PRO A 93 -2.83 0.21 10.64
N ASP A 94 -2.07 0.67 9.65
CA ASP A 94 -0.85 0.05 9.13
C ASP A 94 -0.05 1.08 8.30
N ILE A 95 1.24 0.80 8.07
CA ILE A 95 2.15 1.70 7.35
C ILE A 95 1.62 2.05 5.93
N LEU A 96 1.09 1.08 5.18
CA LEU A 96 0.58 1.34 3.81
C LEU A 96 -0.63 2.28 3.84
N THR A 97 -1.59 2.04 4.73
CA THR A 97 -2.80 2.87 4.85
C THR A 97 -2.49 4.25 5.41
N GLY A 98 -1.63 4.36 6.43
CA GLY A 98 -1.18 5.64 6.95
C GLY A 98 -0.58 6.50 5.83
N GLN A 99 0.43 5.95 5.17
CA GLN A 99 1.22 6.65 4.17
C GLN A 99 0.47 6.92 2.84
N GLN A 100 -0.51 6.09 2.44
CA GLN A 100 -1.25 6.28 1.18
C GLN A 100 -2.67 6.85 1.34
N VAL A 101 -3.15 7.08 2.57
CA VAL A 101 -4.54 7.53 2.83
C VAL A 101 -4.67 8.53 3.99
N ILE A 102 -3.77 8.53 4.98
CA ILE A 102 -3.82 9.46 6.13
C ILE A 102 -2.89 10.66 5.91
N HIS A 103 -1.73 10.45 5.30
CA HIS A 103 -0.79 11.52 4.93
C HIS A 103 -1.31 12.46 3.82
N PRO A 104 -1.92 11.99 2.71
CA PRO A 104 -2.31 12.89 1.61
C PRO A 104 -3.60 13.69 1.85
N GLU A 105 -3.79 14.79 1.11
CA GLU A 105 -5.01 15.63 1.13
C GLU A 105 -6.21 14.98 0.37
N GLU A 106 -6.51 13.71 0.66
CA GLU A 106 -7.50 12.88 -0.06
C GLU A 106 -8.82 12.62 0.71
N ALA A 107 -8.82 12.79 2.05
CA ALA A 107 -9.99 12.53 2.90
C ALA A 107 -11.01 13.70 2.90
N HIS A 108 -12.30 13.40 3.10
CA HIS A 108 -13.35 14.42 3.22
C HIS A 108 -13.45 14.94 4.66
N ALA A 109 -13.60 16.27 4.84
CA ALA A 109 -13.71 16.92 6.14
C ALA A 109 -14.80 16.32 7.07
N VAL A 110 -14.50 16.29 8.37
CA VAL A 110 -15.31 15.72 9.45
C VAL A 110 -15.59 16.80 10.51
N GLY A 111 -16.66 17.57 10.32
CA GLY A 111 -16.96 18.78 11.10
C GLY A 111 -16.65 20.04 10.28
N GLN A 112 -16.29 21.13 10.96
CA GLN A 112 -15.63 22.28 10.35
C GLN A 112 -14.11 22.02 10.30
N GLY A 113 -13.42 22.66 9.36
CA GLY A 113 -11.99 22.44 9.14
C GLY A 113 -11.68 21.76 7.81
N ALA A 114 -10.39 21.52 7.58
CA ALA A 114 -9.85 20.90 6.38
C ALA A 114 -10.26 19.43 6.20
N GLY A 115 -10.13 18.96 4.96
CA GLY A 115 -10.10 17.54 4.62
C GLY A 115 -8.76 16.88 4.96
N GLY A 116 -8.44 15.80 4.24
CA GLY A 116 -7.17 15.09 4.35
C GLY A 116 -6.82 14.67 5.77
N SER A 117 -5.58 14.88 6.19
CA SER A 117 -5.08 14.47 7.51
C SER A 117 -5.90 15.04 8.67
N ASN A 118 -6.38 16.28 8.57
CA ASN A 118 -7.24 16.89 9.59
C ASN A 118 -8.54 16.11 9.78
N ALA A 119 -9.12 15.53 8.73
CA ALA A 119 -10.33 14.72 8.86
C ALA A 119 -10.09 13.49 9.77
N TRP A 120 -8.92 12.84 9.63
CA TRP A 120 -8.49 11.74 10.48
C TRP A 120 -8.19 12.19 11.92
N LEU A 121 -7.43 13.28 12.07
CA LEU A 121 -7.01 13.82 13.38
C LEU A 121 -8.21 14.34 14.20
N ALA A 122 -9.14 15.06 13.55
CA ALA A 122 -10.40 15.51 14.14
C ALA A 122 -11.33 14.34 14.51
N HIS A 123 -11.38 13.29 13.68
CA HIS A 123 -12.13 12.08 14.00
C HIS A 123 -11.54 11.38 15.23
N LEU A 124 -10.23 11.11 15.26
CA LEU A 124 -9.58 10.48 16.41
C LEU A 124 -9.75 11.30 17.69
N TRP A 125 -9.59 12.62 17.63
CA TRP A 125 -9.82 13.51 18.77
C TRP A 125 -11.25 13.43 19.30
N ARG A 126 -12.25 13.48 18.41
CA ARG A 126 -13.66 13.32 18.79
C ARG A 126 -13.91 11.95 19.42
N ARG A 127 -13.52 10.87 18.77
CA ARG A 127 -13.85 9.48 19.18
C ARG A 127 -13.03 8.97 20.37
N GLY A 128 -11.80 9.46 20.53
CA GLY A 128 -10.83 8.98 21.50
C GLY A 128 -10.58 9.92 22.68
N PHE A 129 -10.86 11.21 22.55
CA PHE A 129 -10.70 12.19 23.63
C PHE A 129 -12.03 12.77 24.14
N LEU A 130 -12.92 13.23 23.24
CA LEU A 130 -14.19 13.86 23.61
C LEU A 130 -15.28 12.83 23.98
N ASP A 131 -15.51 11.82 23.13
CA ASP A 131 -16.57 10.82 23.27
C ASP A 131 -16.21 9.69 24.27
N ASN A 132 -15.01 9.72 24.88
CA ASN A 132 -14.42 8.57 25.55
C ASN A 132 -13.61 8.99 26.79
N SER A 133 -13.77 8.26 27.90
CA SER A 133 -13.13 8.53 29.19
C SER A 133 -11.98 7.59 29.55
N SER A 134 -11.63 6.62 28.69
CA SER A 134 -10.48 5.72 28.93
C SER A 134 -9.16 6.50 28.87
N PRO A 135 -8.34 6.51 29.94
CA PRO A 135 -7.03 7.16 29.92
C PRO A 135 -6.09 6.56 28.86
N GLN A 136 -6.20 5.25 28.59
CA GLN A 136 -5.44 4.55 27.55
C GLN A 136 -5.74 5.10 26.15
N ILE A 137 -7.02 5.21 25.81
CA ILE A 137 -7.46 5.69 24.49
C ILE A 137 -7.17 7.19 24.34
N ARG A 138 -7.35 7.98 25.42
CA ARG A 138 -6.98 9.40 25.47
C ARG A 138 -5.49 9.63 25.24
N ALA A 139 -4.64 8.89 25.95
CA ALA A 139 -3.19 8.97 25.81
C ALA A 139 -2.73 8.61 24.39
N PHE A 140 -3.25 7.51 23.82
CA PHE A 140 -3.01 7.14 22.42
C PHE A 140 -3.44 8.25 21.46
N THR A 141 -4.62 8.85 21.66
CA THR A 141 -5.14 9.93 20.82
C THR A 141 -4.25 11.17 20.87
N VAL A 142 -3.85 11.62 22.05
CA VAL A 142 -2.90 12.74 22.23
C VAL A 142 -1.54 12.42 21.58
N GLY A 143 -1.08 11.17 21.66
CA GLY A 143 0.11 10.71 20.96
C GLY A 143 -0.02 10.79 19.43
N TYR A 144 -1.16 10.39 18.88
CA TYR A 144 -1.42 10.41 17.43
C TYR A 144 -1.46 11.85 16.88
N LEU A 145 -1.95 12.81 17.66
CA LEU A 145 -1.83 14.22 17.31
C LEU A 145 -0.38 14.74 17.47
N THR A 146 0.37 14.25 18.48
CA THR A 146 1.79 14.55 18.69
C THR A 146 2.67 14.09 17.52
N HIS A 147 2.31 13.00 16.85
CA HIS A 147 2.95 12.58 15.59
C HIS A 147 2.82 13.68 14.52
N ALA A 148 1.59 14.07 14.17
CA ALA A 148 1.29 15.07 13.15
C ALA A 148 1.91 16.45 13.40
N ALA A 149 2.07 16.86 14.67
CA ALA A 149 2.79 18.09 15.03
C ALA A 149 4.30 18.05 14.72
N GLY A 150 4.88 16.85 14.61
CA GLY A 150 6.21 16.63 14.06
C GLY A 150 6.25 16.82 12.54
N ASP A 151 5.36 16.13 11.82
CA ASP A 151 5.35 16.11 10.36
C ASP A 151 5.22 17.49 9.74
N VAL A 152 4.29 18.29 10.25
CA VAL A 152 3.97 19.62 9.70
C VAL A 152 5.18 20.57 9.69
N PHE A 153 6.08 20.47 10.67
CA PHE A 153 7.34 21.23 10.67
C PHE A 153 8.50 20.48 9.98
N ALA A 154 8.56 19.17 10.12
CA ALA A 154 9.63 18.37 9.53
C ALA A 154 9.53 18.30 8.00
N HIS A 155 8.34 18.09 7.40
CA HIS A 155 8.16 18.14 5.94
C HIS A 155 8.46 19.53 5.37
N THR A 156 8.15 20.61 6.10
CA THR A 156 8.61 21.96 5.70
C THR A 156 10.12 21.99 5.48
N PHE A 157 10.90 21.32 6.35
CA PHE A 157 12.37 21.24 6.25
C PHE A 157 12.87 20.19 5.25
N VAL A 158 12.29 19.00 5.22
CA VAL A 158 12.72 17.88 4.36
C VAL A 158 12.40 18.16 2.89
N ASN A 159 11.19 18.65 2.61
CA ASN A 159 10.73 18.92 1.24
C ASN A 159 11.58 19.99 0.53
N HIS A 160 12.21 20.90 1.28
CA HIS A 160 13.16 21.89 0.74
C HIS A 160 14.37 21.22 0.05
N PHE A 161 14.97 20.22 0.68
CA PHE A 161 16.09 19.48 0.10
C PHE A 161 15.61 18.42 -0.92
N ALA A 162 14.47 17.78 -0.67
CA ALA A 162 13.92 16.72 -1.52
C ALA A 162 13.21 17.21 -2.80
N GLY A 163 12.84 18.50 -2.87
CA GLY A 163 12.17 19.12 -4.01
C GLY A 163 10.65 18.97 -4.02
N GLY A 164 10.01 19.00 -2.86
CA GLY A 164 8.56 18.81 -2.71
C GLY A 164 8.19 17.69 -1.74
N GLU A 165 6.89 17.42 -1.64
CA GLU A 165 6.28 16.37 -0.82
C GLU A 165 6.78 14.98 -1.24
N PHE A 166 6.51 13.92 -0.48
CA PHE A 166 7.04 12.61 -0.87
C PHE A 166 6.47 12.12 -2.21
N LYS A 167 7.35 11.66 -3.10
CA LYS A 167 6.96 11.09 -4.39
C LYS A 167 7.88 9.98 -4.88
N LEU A 168 7.28 8.83 -5.17
CA LEU A 168 7.94 7.64 -5.75
C LEU A 168 7.89 7.61 -7.29
N THR A 169 6.87 8.21 -7.91
CA THR A 169 6.64 8.14 -9.36
C THR A 169 6.26 9.50 -9.97
N PRO A 170 6.72 9.83 -11.20
CA PRO A 170 7.51 9.01 -12.11
C PRO A 170 9.01 8.95 -11.79
N ASP A 171 9.51 9.81 -10.90
CA ASP A 171 10.93 9.88 -10.49
C ASP A 171 11.10 9.49 -9.02
N PRO A 172 11.82 8.39 -8.70
CA PRO A 172 12.07 7.96 -7.32
C PRO A 172 13.15 8.80 -6.59
N THR A 173 13.73 9.82 -7.24
CA THR A 173 14.80 10.65 -6.64
C THR A 173 14.33 11.44 -5.42
N ASN A 174 13.11 11.98 -5.44
CA ASN A 174 12.51 12.63 -4.26
C ASN A 174 12.42 11.63 -3.09
N ALA A 175 11.81 10.46 -3.33
CA ALA A 175 11.68 9.40 -2.34
C ALA A 175 13.02 8.97 -1.73
N ALA A 176 14.08 8.88 -2.54
CA ALA A 176 15.42 8.57 -2.06
C ALA A 176 15.99 9.68 -1.17
N LYS A 177 15.87 10.97 -1.57
CA LYS A 177 16.33 12.12 -0.77
C LYS A 177 15.65 12.19 0.59
N HIS A 178 14.34 12.05 0.59
CA HIS A 178 13.51 11.92 1.79
C HIS A 178 14.06 10.86 2.77
N LEU A 179 14.08 9.59 2.35
CA LEU A 179 14.45 8.47 3.22
C LEU A 179 15.87 8.60 3.77
N VAL A 180 16.82 9.11 2.96
CA VAL A 180 18.21 9.30 3.35
C VAL A 180 18.39 10.48 4.32
N LEU A 181 17.76 11.63 4.04
CA LEU A 181 17.84 12.81 4.91
C LEU A 181 17.23 12.55 6.29
N GLU A 182 15.99 12.06 6.32
CA GLU A 182 15.28 11.70 7.55
C GLU A 182 16.02 10.61 8.33
N GLY A 183 16.50 9.58 7.63
CA GLY A 183 17.24 8.46 8.22
C GLY A 183 18.52 8.93 8.90
N TYR A 184 19.23 9.86 8.27
CA TYR A 184 20.43 10.45 8.84
C TYR A 184 20.13 11.33 10.06
N ILE A 185 19.09 12.18 10.00
CA ILE A 185 18.64 12.95 11.17
C ILE A 185 18.26 12.02 12.32
N GLY A 186 17.57 10.90 12.03
CA GLY A 186 17.24 9.83 12.99
C GLY A 186 18.45 9.16 13.65
N LYS A 187 19.51 8.89 12.87
CA LYS A 187 20.81 8.43 13.41
C LYS A 187 21.46 9.47 14.32
N ARG A 188 21.32 10.76 13.98
CA ARG A 188 21.80 11.90 14.78
C ARG A 188 20.86 12.34 15.92
N THR A 189 19.67 11.74 16.06
CA THR A 189 18.76 11.97 17.20
C THR A 189 19.37 11.47 18.50
N PRO A 190 19.24 12.22 19.62
CA PRO A 190 19.59 11.77 20.97
C PRO A 190 19.04 10.38 21.37
N GLN A 191 19.52 9.86 22.50
CA GLN A 191 18.94 8.65 23.10
C GLN A 191 17.73 9.06 23.95
N THR A 192 16.56 8.53 23.62
CA THR A 192 15.33 8.85 24.36
C THR A 192 15.35 8.23 25.75
N THR A 193 15.19 9.06 26.78
CA THR A 193 15.01 8.65 28.17
C THR A 193 13.58 8.89 28.61
N SER A 194 12.99 7.90 29.28
CA SER A 194 11.61 7.92 29.76
C SER A 194 11.35 9.16 30.60
N ALA A 195 10.30 9.91 30.27
CA ALA A 195 9.79 10.99 31.13
C ALA A 195 9.43 10.49 32.54
N ILE A 196 8.93 9.26 32.65
CA ILE A 196 8.58 8.61 33.91
C ILE A 196 9.79 7.84 34.44
N SER A 197 10.16 8.12 35.69
CA SER A 197 11.25 7.48 36.41
C SER A 197 10.81 6.25 37.20
N SER A 198 11.79 5.37 37.46
CA SER A 198 11.70 4.32 38.47
C SER A 198 12.57 4.70 39.68
N SER A 199 11.98 4.73 40.88
CA SER A 199 12.71 5.00 42.12
C SER A 199 13.29 3.72 42.72
N VAL A 200 14.60 3.51 42.56
CA VAL A 200 15.30 2.38 43.19
C VAL A 200 15.74 2.81 44.59
N THR A 201 15.21 2.17 45.63
CA THR A 201 15.71 2.35 47.00
C THR A 201 16.82 1.35 47.26
N THR A 202 18.08 1.81 47.33
CA THR A 202 19.19 0.99 47.82
C THR A 202 19.33 1.17 49.34
N GLY A 203 19.71 0.10 50.04
CA GLY A 203 19.65 0.02 51.50
C GLY A 203 18.37 -0.66 52.01
N GLY A 204 18.40 -1.99 52.10
CA GLY A 204 17.48 -2.77 52.93
C GLY A 204 18.21 -3.26 54.20
N PRO A 205 17.50 -3.71 55.24
CA PRO A 205 18.14 -4.23 56.44
C PRO A 205 18.96 -5.49 56.10
N LEU A 206 20.28 -5.41 56.29
CA LEU A 206 21.13 -6.59 56.30
C LEU A 206 20.70 -7.51 57.45
N SER A 207 20.69 -8.83 57.22
CA SER A 207 20.38 -9.79 58.28
C SER A 207 21.41 -9.67 59.42
N PRO A 208 21.04 -9.92 60.70
CA PRO A 208 21.93 -9.66 61.84
C PRO A 208 23.34 -10.24 61.69
N ARG A 209 23.45 -11.53 61.31
CA ARG A 209 24.73 -12.17 60.98
C ARG A 209 25.53 -11.40 59.93
N LYS A 210 24.90 -10.94 58.85
CA LYS A 210 25.61 -10.24 57.77
C LYS A 210 25.98 -8.79 58.11
N ARG A 211 25.52 -8.25 59.23
CA ARG A 211 26.06 -7.02 59.84
C ARG A 211 27.28 -7.33 60.70
N GLU A 212 27.17 -8.38 61.51
CA GLU A 212 28.23 -8.93 62.38
C GLU A 212 29.46 -9.39 61.56
N ASP A 213 29.24 -10.11 60.45
CA ASP A 213 30.26 -10.55 59.47
C ASP A 213 30.98 -9.38 58.77
N LEU A 214 30.41 -8.18 58.78
CA LEU A 214 30.91 -6.99 58.05
C LEU A 214 31.34 -5.83 58.95
N GLY A 215 31.11 -5.91 60.27
CA GLY A 215 31.48 -4.87 61.23
C GLY A 215 30.78 -3.52 61.00
N MET A 216 29.51 -3.52 60.61
CA MET A 216 28.74 -2.30 60.29
C MET A 216 27.78 -1.93 61.43
N ASP A 217 27.83 -0.67 61.86
CA ASP A 217 26.96 -0.13 62.92
C ASP A 217 25.54 0.20 62.40
N GLU A 218 24.57 0.39 63.32
CA GLU A 218 23.17 0.59 62.91
C GLU A 218 22.92 1.94 62.20
N GLU A 219 23.81 2.93 62.34
CA GLU A 219 23.68 4.26 61.74
C GLU A 219 24.08 4.32 60.25
N ASP A 220 24.83 3.32 59.74
CA ASP A 220 25.32 3.28 58.35
C ASP A 220 24.22 3.05 57.30
N ILE A 221 23.02 2.63 57.70
CA ILE A 221 21.94 2.21 56.78
C ILE A 221 21.11 3.41 56.26
N GLN A 222 21.79 4.38 55.65
CA GLN A 222 21.16 5.46 54.88
C GLN A 222 20.44 4.89 53.64
N ARG A 223 19.11 4.84 53.68
CA ARG A 223 18.29 4.43 52.52
C ARG A 223 18.40 5.45 51.39
N LYS A 224 19.13 5.12 50.33
CA LYS A 224 19.30 6.02 49.18
C LYS A 224 18.29 5.70 48.09
N THR A 225 17.17 6.40 48.11
CA THR A 225 16.23 6.43 46.97
C THR A 225 16.89 7.17 45.81
N THR A 226 17.13 6.46 44.70
CA THR A 226 17.70 7.01 43.47
C THR A 226 16.67 6.95 42.35
N THR A 227 16.24 8.10 41.89
CA THR A 227 15.29 8.28 40.77
C THR A 227 16.01 8.04 39.45
N TYR A 228 15.64 6.98 38.71
CA TYR A 228 16.27 6.60 37.45
C TYR A 228 15.31 6.76 36.25
N TYR A 229 15.70 7.61 35.30
CA TYR A 229 15.02 7.78 34.01
C TYR A 229 15.67 6.85 32.98
N GLY A 230 15.13 5.64 32.83
CA GLY A 230 15.69 4.63 31.92
C GLY A 230 15.55 5.03 30.45
N ALA A 231 16.46 4.53 29.60
CA ALA A 231 16.28 4.57 28.15
C ALA A 231 14.97 3.87 27.77
N ILE A 232 14.28 4.35 26.72
CA ILE A 232 12.99 3.78 26.31
C ILE A 232 13.21 2.67 25.29
N SER A 233 12.72 1.49 25.65
CA SER A 233 12.76 0.27 24.85
C SER A 233 11.39 -0.08 24.27
N GLN A 234 11.37 -0.96 23.28
CA GLN A 234 10.14 -1.53 22.68
C GLN A 234 9.15 -2.15 23.69
N ASN A 235 9.59 -2.46 24.91
CA ASN A 235 8.73 -2.99 25.97
C ASN A 235 7.91 -1.90 26.70
N GLN A 236 8.21 -0.62 26.44
CA GLN A 236 7.53 0.55 27.01
C GLN A 236 6.56 1.21 26.01
N VAL A 237 6.30 0.56 24.87
CA VAL A 237 5.33 0.96 23.84
C VAL A 237 4.28 -0.15 23.74
N SER A 238 3.00 0.19 23.93
CA SER A 238 1.91 -0.81 24.04
C SER A 238 0.58 -0.24 23.58
N ILE A 239 -0.17 -0.99 22.76
CA ILE A 239 -1.58 -0.69 22.43
C ILE A 239 -2.58 -1.35 23.39
N SER A 240 -2.14 -1.94 24.51
CA SER A 240 -3.03 -2.68 25.41
C SER A 240 -4.12 -1.78 26.00
N GLY A 241 -5.38 -2.16 25.80
CA GLY A 241 -6.57 -1.37 26.15
C GLY A 241 -7.03 -0.40 25.04
N VAL A 242 -6.39 -0.42 23.87
CA VAL A 242 -6.62 0.49 22.72
C VAL A 242 -6.83 -0.30 21.42
N GLU A 243 -6.58 -1.61 21.39
CA GLU A 243 -6.71 -2.47 20.20
C GLU A 243 -8.10 -2.38 19.57
N SER A 244 -9.13 -2.44 20.42
CA SER A 244 -10.54 -2.28 20.03
C SER A 244 -10.92 -0.87 19.54
N PHE A 245 -10.14 0.15 19.88
CA PHE A 245 -10.33 1.52 19.40
C PHE A 245 -9.72 1.69 18.01
N ILE A 246 -8.46 1.27 17.83
CA ILE A 246 -7.78 1.23 16.52
C ILE A 246 -8.62 0.39 15.53
N TYR A 247 -9.09 -0.78 15.96
CA TYR A 247 -9.95 -1.63 15.13
C TYR A 247 -11.19 -0.88 14.60
N ARG A 248 -11.94 -0.18 15.46
CA ARG A 248 -13.22 0.46 15.08
C ARG A 248 -13.07 1.78 14.33
N GLU A 249 -12.11 2.61 14.69
CA GLU A 249 -12.02 3.99 14.20
C GLU A 249 -10.91 4.16 13.14
N LEU A 250 -10.03 3.15 12.93
CA LEU A 250 -8.99 3.15 11.87
C LEU A 250 -9.02 1.92 10.95
N THR A 251 -9.40 0.73 11.41
CA THR A 251 -9.26 -0.53 10.63
C THR A 251 -10.55 -1.01 9.94
N TYR A 252 -11.69 -1.03 10.63
CA TYR A 252 -12.95 -1.60 10.09
C TYR A 252 -13.94 -0.52 9.70
N ALA A 253 -14.04 -0.27 8.39
CA ALA A 253 -14.98 0.67 7.80
C ALA A 253 -16.40 0.07 7.75
N ALA A 254 -17.05 0.01 8.91
CA ALA A 254 -18.42 -0.47 9.05
C ALA A 254 -19.41 0.33 8.17
N PRO A 255 -20.52 -0.27 7.69
CA PRO A 255 -21.51 0.44 6.87
C PRO A 255 -22.04 1.70 7.55
N GLY A 256 -21.93 2.85 6.88
CA GLY A 256 -22.36 4.14 7.41
C GLY A 256 -21.39 4.80 8.40
N SER A 257 -20.23 4.20 8.67
CA SER A 257 -19.20 4.81 9.54
C SER A 257 -18.55 6.04 8.90
N VAL A 258 -17.97 6.91 9.73
CA VAL A 258 -17.13 8.03 9.27
C VAL A 258 -15.93 7.51 8.46
N LEU A 259 -15.38 6.35 8.86
CA LEU A 259 -14.28 5.67 8.18
C LEU A 259 -14.68 5.26 6.74
N GLU A 260 -15.86 4.68 6.53
CA GLU A 260 -16.42 4.34 5.20
C GLU A 260 -16.80 5.60 4.40
N GLN A 261 -17.46 6.58 5.01
CA GLN A 261 -18.05 7.72 4.29
C GLN A 261 -17.09 8.88 4.00
N LYS A 262 -16.07 9.09 4.84
CA LYS A 262 -15.25 10.31 4.83
C LYS A 262 -13.75 10.07 4.76
N LEU A 263 -13.23 9.09 5.49
CA LEU A 263 -11.78 8.97 5.74
C LEU A 263 -11.05 8.08 4.73
N LEU A 264 -11.55 6.86 4.47
CA LEU A 264 -11.00 6.01 3.41
C LEU A 264 -11.47 6.53 2.04
N LYS A 265 -10.79 7.55 1.54
CA LYS A 265 -11.02 8.22 0.25
C LYS A 265 -9.70 8.43 -0.50
N GLY A 266 -9.81 8.82 -1.75
CA GLY A 266 -8.67 8.99 -2.65
C GLY A 266 -8.24 7.73 -3.39
N SER A 267 -7.13 7.87 -4.11
CA SER A 267 -6.56 6.86 -5.00
C SER A 267 -5.83 5.72 -4.26
N GLY A 268 -5.15 6.04 -3.16
CA GLY A 268 -4.33 5.11 -2.38
C GLY A 268 -5.11 3.99 -1.67
N VAL A 269 -6.39 4.20 -1.35
CA VAL A 269 -7.24 3.20 -0.65
C VAL A 269 -7.30 1.86 -1.37
N SER A 270 -7.10 1.85 -2.69
CA SER A 270 -7.09 0.66 -3.53
C SER A 270 -6.11 -0.42 -3.06
N ARG A 271 -5.08 -0.08 -2.26
CA ARG A 271 -4.08 -1.00 -1.70
C ARG A 271 -4.19 -1.22 -0.18
N SER A 272 -5.09 -0.51 0.50
CA SER A 272 -5.26 -0.58 1.96
C SER A 272 -5.99 -1.86 2.37
N ILE A 273 -5.38 -2.67 3.26
CA ILE A 273 -6.02 -3.86 3.86
C ILE A 273 -7.33 -3.48 4.57
N PRO A 274 -7.37 -2.46 5.47
CA PRO A 274 -8.59 -1.86 6.00
C PRO A 274 -9.69 -1.64 4.95
N TYR A 275 -9.38 -0.96 3.84
CA TYR A 275 -10.36 -0.64 2.79
C TYR A 275 -10.84 -1.89 2.04
N ILE A 276 -9.92 -2.72 1.54
CA ILE A 276 -10.24 -3.88 0.70
C ILE A 276 -11.16 -4.84 1.44
N PHE A 277 -10.79 -5.22 2.67
CA PHE A 277 -11.50 -6.24 3.41
C PHE A 277 -12.78 -5.71 4.07
N SER A 278 -12.83 -4.44 4.52
CA SER A 278 -14.11 -3.83 4.92
C SER A 278 -15.09 -3.75 3.75
N THR A 279 -14.62 -3.37 2.56
CA THR A 279 -15.46 -3.35 1.34
C THR A 279 -16.00 -4.73 0.99
N LEU A 280 -15.15 -5.76 1.03
CA LEU A 280 -15.52 -7.16 0.80
C LEU A 280 -16.58 -7.63 1.82
N ARG A 281 -16.31 -7.44 3.12
CA ARG A 281 -17.18 -7.79 4.25
C ARG A 281 -18.55 -7.12 4.15
N ASN A 282 -18.58 -5.82 3.86
CA ASN A 282 -19.84 -5.06 3.70
C ASN A 282 -20.63 -5.54 2.47
N GLY A 283 -19.95 -5.97 1.39
CA GLY A 283 -20.61 -6.60 0.23
C GLY A 283 -21.17 -7.99 0.51
N LEU A 284 -20.41 -8.84 1.22
CA LEU A 284 -20.86 -10.17 1.64
C LEU A 284 -22.09 -10.07 2.55
N GLN A 285 -22.06 -9.16 3.53
CA GLN A 285 -23.17 -8.88 4.45
C GLN A 285 -24.46 -8.56 3.70
N ARG A 286 -24.42 -7.61 2.75
CA ARG A 286 -25.58 -7.25 1.90
C ARG A 286 -26.12 -8.44 1.10
N GLN A 287 -25.25 -9.33 0.60
CA GLN A 287 -25.67 -10.53 -0.12
C GLN A 287 -26.32 -11.60 0.79
N VAL A 288 -25.89 -11.71 2.05
CA VAL A 288 -26.53 -12.59 3.05
C VAL A 288 -27.91 -12.03 3.45
N GLU A 289 -28.02 -10.72 3.69
CA GLU A 289 -29.28 -10.04 4.00
C GLU A 289 -30.30 -10.17 2.86
N GLU A 290 -29.86 -10.09 1.61
CA GLU A 290 -30.72 -10.30 0.44
C GLU A 290 -31.27 -11.74 0.38
N TYR A 291 -30.43 -12.74 0.67
CA TYR A 291 -30.86 -14.13 0.76
C TYR A 291 -31.89 -14.34 1.89
N ASP A 292 -31.63 -13.81 3.09
CA ASP A 292 -32.57 -13.98 4.21
C ASP A 292 -33.90 -13.26 3.96
N ARG A 293 -33.88 -12.04 3.42
CA ARG A 293 -35.09 -11.31 3.03
C ARG A 293 -35.90 -12.07 1.98
N THR A 294 -35.22 -12.62 0.98
CA THR A 294 -35.82 -13.44 -0.09
C THR A 294 -36.32 -14.80 0.39
N ARG A 295 -35.68 -15.38 1.41
CA ARG A 295 -36.11 -16.61 2.08
C ARG A 295 -37.34 -16.37 2.97
N MET A 296 -37.38 -15.23 3.68
CA MET A 296 -38.51 -14.86 4.53
C MET A 296 -39.76 -14.49 3.72
N SER A 297 -39.62 -13.82 2.57
CA SER A 297 -40.77 -13.48 1.70
C SER A 297 -41.45 -14.69 1.05
N LYS A 298 -40.75 -15.82 0.90
CA LYS A 298 -41.31 -17.09 0.42
C LYS A 298 -41.97 -17.87 1.57
N SER A 299 -42.95 -18.71 1.25
CA SER A 299 -43.67 -19.56 2.20
C SER A 299 -43.65 -21.05 1.78
N GLY A 300 -44.01 -21.95 2.70
CA GLY A 300 -44.20 -23.38 2.41
C GLY A 300 -43.03 -24.07 1.69
N PRO A 301 -43.29 -24.99 0.75
CA PRO A 301 -42.26 -25.69 -0.02
C PRO A 301 -41.31 -24.75 -0.79
N ALA A 302 -41.79 -23.58 -1.24
CA ALA A 302 -40.96 -22.62 -1.98
C ALA A 302 -39.86 -21.99 -1.09
N ARG A 303 -40.12 -21.84 0.22
CA ARG A 303 -39.08 -21.43 1.19
C ARG A 303 -38.03 -22.52 1.38
N LEU A 304 -38.45 -23.79 1.46
CA LEU A 304 -37.55 -24.94 1.63
C LEU A 304 -36.66 -25.15 0.39
N ALA A 305 -37.23 -25.13 -0.82
CA ALA A 305 -36.49 -25.28 -2.06
C ALA A 305 -35.46 -24.14 -2.25
N TYR A 306 -35.85 -22.89 -1.98
CA TYR A 306 -34.94 -21.74 -2.06
C TYR A 306 -33.80 -21.84 -1.03
N ALA A 307 -34.10 -22.26 0.21
CA ALA A 307 -33.09 -22.46 1.25
C ALA A 307 -32.15 -23.63 0.95
N ALA A 308 -32.63 -24.73 0.37
CA ALA A 308 -31.77 -25.84 -0.04
C ALA A 308 -30.81 -25.46 -1.18
N ALA A 309 -31.28 -24.67 -2.15
CA ALA A 309 -30.48 -24.26 -3.30
C ALA A 309 -29.48 -23.13 -2.99
N ASN A 310 -29.82 -22.18 -2.11
CA ASN A 310 -29.01 -20.97 -1.87
C ASN A 310 -28.38 -20.92 -0.46
N GLY A 311 -28.92 -21.67 0.50
CA GLY A 311 -28.45 -21.70 1.88
C GLY A 311 -26.97 -22.07 2.05
N PRO A 312 -26.44 -23.12 1.39
CA PRO A 312 -25.02 -23.46 1.49
C PRO A 312 -24.08 -22.32 1.09
N ALA A 313 -24.46 -21.54 0.06
CA ALA A 313 -23.72 -20.35 -0.36
C ALA A 313 -23.89 -19.16 0.60
N ALA A 314 -25.02 -19.06 1.31
CA ALA A 314 -25.24 -18.04 2.33
C ALA A 314 -24.48 -18.35 3.63
N GLU A 315 -24.52 -19.59 4.12
CA GLU A 315 -23.74 -20.01 5.31
C GLU A 315 -22.23 -19.85 5.08
N TYR A 316 -21.73 -20.23 3.89
CA TYR A 316 -20.34 -19.98 3.52
C TYR A 316 -19.98 -18.49 3.55
N LYS A 317 -20.85 -17.60 3.07
CA LYS A 317 -20.63 -16.14 3.16
C LYS A 317 -20.67 -15.64 4.60
N ARG A 318 -21.47 -16.24 5.50
CA ARG A 318 -21.46 -15.91 6.94
C ARG A 318 -20.17 -16.34 7.62
N ALA A 319 -19.62 -17.51 7.29
CA ALA A 319 -18.29 -17.91 7.74
C ALA A 319 -17.23 -16.92 7.26
N TRP A 320 -17.20 -16.62 5.96
CA TRP A 320 -16.26 -15.67 5.36
C TRP A 320 -16.36 -14.24 5.96
N ILE A 321 -17.57 -13.76 6.31
CA ILE A 321 -17.74 -12.50 7.05
C ILE A 321 -17.05 -12.57 8.41
N LYS A 322 -17.22 -13.67 9.16
CA LYS A 322 -16.55 -13.87 10.46
C LYS A 322 -15.03 -13.91 10.30
N ASP A 323 -14.52 -14.58 9.26
CA ASP A 323 -13.08 -14.67 9.00
C ASP A 323 -12.46 -13.29 8.72
N ILE A 324 -13.21 -12.41 8.04
CA ILE A 324 -12.81 -11.01 7.83
C ILE A 324 -12.92 -10.18 9.11
N ASP A 325 -13.99 -10.34 9.90
CA ASP A 325 -14.15 -9.64 11.18
C ASP A 325 -13.04 -10.01 12.18
N ASP A 326 -12.73 -11.30 12.32
CA ASP A 326 -11.64 -11.80 13.17
C ASP A 326 -10.27 -11.28 12.70
N GLY A 327 -10.00 -11.33 11.40
CA GLY A 327 -8.73 -10.89 10.81
C GLY A 327 -8.51 -9.38 10.94
N LEU A 328 -9.52 -8.57 10.62
CA LEU A 328 -9.44 -7.12 10.83
C LEU A 328 -9.32 -6.76 12.31
N ALA A 329 -9.90 -7.54 13.23
CA ALA A 329 -9.75 -7.34 14.68
C ALA A 329 -8.35 -7.72 15.20
N ALA A 330 -7.65 -8.68 14.58
CA ALA A 330 -6.27 -9.03 14.89
C ALA A 330 -5.24 -8.03 14.32
N PHE A 331 -5.56 -7.38 13.20
CA PHE A 331 -4.64 -6.54 12.42
C PHE A 331 -3.95 -5.39 13.21
N PRO A 332 -4.60 -4.68 14.16
CA PRO A 332 -3.91 -3.67 14.99
C PRO A 332 -2.72 -4.22 15.79
N ALA A 333 -2.82 -5.45 16.31
CA ALA A 333 -1.73 -6.10 17.05
C ALA A 333 -0.59 -6.55 16.14
N VAL A 334 -0.93 -7.00 14.92
CA VAL A 334 0.04 -7.35 13.88
C VAL A 334 0.84 -6.12 13.46
N SER A 335 0.19 -4.98 13.18
CA SER A 335 0.88 -3.74 12.84
C SER A 335 1.72 -3.21 14.01
N HIS A 336 1.23 -3.30 15.24
CA HIS A 336 1.98 -2.91 16.44
C HIS A 336 3.31 -3.68 16.61
N GLU A 337 3.28 -5.00 16.46
CA GLU A 337 4.50 -5.82 16.57
C GLU A 337 5.45 -5.61 15.38
N ILE A 338 4.92 -5.37 14.18
CA ILE A 338 5.73 -4.96 13.01
C ILE A 338 6.41 -3.61 13.28
N ALA A 339 5.70 -2.62 13.82
CA ALA A 339 6.27 -1.33 14.19
C ALA A 339 7.34 -1.47 15.29
N LYS A 340 7.12 -2.32 16.32
CA LYS A 340 8.14 -2.58 17.36
C LYS A 340 9.40 -3.23 16.82
N ALA A 341 9.30 -4.06 15.78
CA ALA A 341 10.45 -4.71 15.14
C ALA A 341 11.16 -3.82 14.10
N ILE A 342 10.43 -3.06 13.28
CA ILE A 342 11.01 -2.16 12.26
C ILE A 342 11.39 -0.80 12.86
N VAL A 343 10.42 -0.13 13.45
CA VAL A 343 10.39 1.32 13.68
C VAL A 343 10.95 1.69 15.05
N TYR A 344 10.76 0.82 16.05
CA TYR A 344 11.15 1.06 17.45
C TYR A 344 12.28 0.17 17.98
N ASN A 345 12.99 -0.56 17.10
CA ASN A 345 14.09 -1.41 17.55
C ASN A 345 15.39 -0.60 17.75
N GLU A 346 15.87 -0.54 18.99
CA GLU A 346 17.12 0.12 19.38
C GLU A 346 18.36 -0.41 18.61
N GLY A 347 18.33 -1.69 18.20
CA GLY A 347 19.40 -2.31 17.40
C GLY A 347 19.34 -1.96 15.90
N GLY A 348 18.42 -1.09 15.48
CA GLY A 348 18.03 -0.92 14.08
C GLY A 348 16.98 -1.94 13.64
N SER A 349 16.34 -1.68 12.50
CA SER A 349 15.14 -2.39 12.06
C SER A 349 15.37 -3.89 11.85
N ASP A 350 14.67 -4.72 12.66
CA ASP A 350 14.69 -6.17 12.55
C ASP A 350 13.67 -6.62 11.50
N MET A 351 14.13 -6.55 10.25
CA MET A 351 13.44 -7.03 9.05
C MET A 351 13.19 -8.54 9.07
N ALA A 352 13.70 -9.32 10.04
CA ALA A 352 13.56 -10.78 10.10
C ALA A 352 12.49 -11.24 11.12
N ARG A 353 12.40 -10.61 12.30
CA ARG A 353 11.21 -10.70 13.17
C ARG A 353 10.02 -10.03 12.51
N ALA A 354 10.23 -8.85 11.95
CA ALA A 354 9.35 -8.27 10.95
C ALA A 354 9.48 -8.97 9.58
N LYS A 355 9.83 -10.27 9.57
CA LYS A 355 9.49 -11.28 8.54
C LYS A 355 8.97 -12.63 9.07
N ALA A 356 8.52 -12.65 10.33
CA ALA A 356 7.72 -13.72 10.93
C ALA A 356 6.27 -13.29 11.28
N ILE A 357 6.04 -12.04 11.70
CA ILE A 357 4.77 -11.59 12.30
C ILE A 357 3.57 -11.65 11.32
N MET A 358 3.67 -11.08 10.12
CA MET A 358 2.60 -11.21 9.10
C MET A 358 2.59 -12.61 8.45
N ASP A 359 3.69 -13.38 8.47
CA ASP A 359 3.72 -14.76 7.93
C ASP A 359 2.71 -15.59 8.73
N GLN A 360 2.73 -15.39 10.05
CA GLN A 360 1.72 -15.89 10.96
C GLN A 360 0.32 -15.30 10.64
N TYR A 361 0.16 -13.99 10.47
CA TYR A 361 -1.13 -13.37 10.10
C TYR A 361 -1.73 -13.88 8.77
N VAL A 362 -0.92 -14.19 7.76
CA VAL A 362 -1.40 -14.72 6.47
C VAL A 362 -1.83 -16.17 6.58
N ILE A 363 -1.15 -16.94 7.43
CA ILE A 363 -1.51 -18.33 7.75
C ILE A 363 -2.79 -18.38 8.59
N ASP A 364 -2.91 -17.50 9.59
CA ASP A 364 -3.98 -17.55 10.60
C ASP A 364 -5.24 -16.76 10.19
N HIS A 365 -5.08 -15.69 9.39
CA HIS A 365 -6.18 -14.79 9.03
C HIS A 365 -6.29 -14.53 7.52
N LEU A 366 -5.28 -13.95 6.86
CA LEU A 366 -5.45 -13.45 5.47
C LEU A 366 -5.91 -14.55 4.50
N ALA A 367 -5.56 -15.82 4.77
CA ALA A 367 -6.02 -16.98 4.02
C ALA A 367 -7.55 -17.20 4.04
N SER A 368 -8.20 -17.09 5.20
CA SER A 368 -9.66 -17.22 5.34
C SER A 368 -10.36 -15.90 5.00
N MET A 369 -9.77 -14.75 5.33
CA MET A 369 -10.23 -13.43 4.88
C MET A 369 -10.33 -13.32 3.36
N ALA A 370 -9.41 -13.95 2.62
CA ALA A 370 -9.43 -14.01 1.15
C ALA A 370 -10.42 -15.06 0.58
N GLY A 371 -11.17 -15.73 1.44
CA GLY A 371 -12.19 -16.72 1.07
C GLY A 371 -11.62 -18.06 0.65
N THR A 372 -10.48 -18.52 1.19
CA THR A 372 -10.10 -19.92 0.95
C THR A 372 -10.98 -20.87 1.78
N PRO A 373 -11.44 -21.99 1.20
CA PRO A 373 -12.48 -22.79 1.83
C PRO A 373 -11.98 -23.59 3.05
N ASP A 374 -12.62 -23.35 4.18
CA ASP A 374 -12.55 -24.20 5.38
C ASP A 374 -13.53 -25.39 5.32
N ALA A 375 -14.52 -25.32 4.42
CA ALA A 375 -15.45 -26.40 4.11
C ALA A 375 -15.53 -26.64 2.59
N ALA A 376 -15.71 -27.90 2.18
CA ALA A 376 -15.55 -28.38 0.80
C ALA A 376 -16.64 -27.96 -0.21
N VAL A 377 -17.26 -26.79 -0.03
CA VAL A 377 -18.43 -26.32 -0.80
C VAL A 377 -18.08 -25.24 -1.83
N ALA A 378 -17.09 -24.38 -1.56
CA ALA A 378 -16.76 -23.26 -2.43
C ALA A 378 -15.66 -23.60 -3.46
N THR A 379 -15.90 -23.26 -4.72
CA THR A 379 -14.93 -23.41 -5.82
C THR A 379 -14.18 -22.10 -6.08
N VAL A 380 -13.01 -22.20 -6.74
CA VAL A 380 -12.22 -21.02 -7.17
C VAL A 380 -13.10 -20.01 -7.93
N ALA A 381 -13.90 -20.49 -8.88
CA ALA A 381 -14.77 -19.66 -9.70
C ALA A 381 -15.88 -18.96 -8.89
N PHE A 382 -16.44 -19.62 -7.86
CA PHE A 382 -17.40 -18.99 -6.95
C PHE A 382 -16.76 -17.85 -6.15
N ILE A 383 -15.56 -18.08 -5.60
CA ILE A 383 -14.81 -17.10 -4.81
C ILE A 383 -14.47 -15.88 -5.67
N SER A 384 -13.89 -16.10 -6.86
CA SER A 384 -13.60 -15.04 -7.83
C SER A 384 -14.85 -14.28 -8.26
N GLY A 385 -15.97 -14.97 -8.55
CA GLY A 385 -17.22 -14.31 -8.94
C GLY A 385 -17.83 -13.43 -7.84
N VAL A 386 -17.67 -13.81 -6.56
CA VAL A 386 -18.10 -12.98 -5.42
C VAL A 386 -17.20 -11.76 -5.25
N ILE A 387 -15.87 -11.92 -5.39
CA ILE A 387 -14.90 -10.81 -5.33
C ILE A 387 -15.14 -9.81 -6.47
N ASP A 388 -15.29 -10.29 -7.70
CA ASP A 388 -15.52 -9.48 -8.90
C ASP A 388 -16.90 -8.78 -8.91
N ALA A 389 -17.85 -9.24 -8.10
CA ALA A 389 -19.15 -8.59 -7.88
C ALA A 389 -19.15 -7.55 -6.73
N ILE A 390 -18.12 -7.52 -5.88
CA ILE A 390 -18.06 -6.63 -4.70
C ILE A 390 -16.93 -5.58 -4.81
N LEU A 391 -15.72 -5.98 -5.21
CA LEU A 391 -14.57 -5.06 -5.24
C LEU A 391 -14.53 -4.23 -6.53
N PRO A 392 -14.35 -2.90 -6.45
CA PRO A 392 -14.13 -2.06 -7.63
C PRO A 392 -12.82 -2.45 -8.33
N PRO A 393 -12.68 -2.23 -9.65
CA PRO A 393 -11.55 -2.79 -10.42
C PRO A 393 -10.14 -2.51 -9.87
N PRO A 394 -9.80 -1.31 -9.36
CA PRO A 394 -8.47 -1.07 -8.78
C PRO A 394 -8.19 -1.90 -7.52
N ALA A 395 -9.15 -1.97 -6.59
CA ALA A 395 -9.02 -2.74 -5.35
C ALA A 395 -9.06 -4.25 -5.60
N ARG A 396 -9.80 -4.69 -6.61
CA ARG A 396 -9.84 -6.08 -7.10
C ARG A 396 -8.49 -6.52 -7.66
N GLU A 397 -7.83 -5.66 -8.43
CA GLU A 397 -6.51 -5.98 -8.98
C GLU A 397 -5.42 -5.94 -7.91
N ALA A 398 -5.46 -4.97 -6.99
CA ALA A 398 -4.60 -4.97 -5.81
C ALA A 398 -4.80 -6.23 -4.93
N PHE A 399 -6.04 -6.68 -4.73
CA PHE A 399 -6.35 -7.94 -4.05
C PHE A 399 -5.73 -9.15 -4.78
N ARG A 400 -5.80 -9.21 -6.12
CA ARG A 400 -5.17 -10.30 -6.89
C ARG A 400 -3.65 -10.28 -6.77
N VAL A 401 -3.03 -9.10 -6.86
CA VAL A 401 -1.58 -8.90 -6.71
C VAL A 401 -1.11 -9.34 -5.33
N LEU A 402 -1.79 -8.90 -4.26
CA LEU A 402 -1.56 -9.31 -2.86
C LEU A 402 -1.61 -10.83 -2.65
N MET A 403 -2.32 -11.55 -3.52
CA MET A 403 -2.61 -12.97 -3.41
C MET A 403 -1.81 -13.86 -4.38
N GLN A 404 -0.94 -13.30 -5.24
CA GLN A 404 -0.33 -14.04 -6.36
C GLN A 404 1.14 -13.75 -6.68
N ALA A 405 1.70 -12.57 -6.36
CA ALA A 405 2.98 -12.13 -6.92
C ALA A 405 4.19 -12.28 -5.96
N PRO A 406 5.36 -12.75 -6.42
CA PRO A 406 6.62 -12.67 -5.66
C PRO A 406 7.19 -11.24 -5.67
N MET A 407 7.72 -10.81 -4.52
CA MET A 407 7.97 -9.40 -4.18
C MET A 407 8.81 -8.61 -5.21
N ASP A 408 9.95 -9.14 -5.66
CA ASP A 408 10.93 -8.39 -6.46
C ASP A 408 10.37 -7.87 -7.78
N LEU A 409 9.40 -8.58 -8.38
CA LEU A 409 8.76 -8.18 -9.64
C LEU A 409 7.90 -6.92 -9.49
N LEU A 410 7.25 -6.74 -8.33
CA LEU A 410 6.44 -5.54 -8.04
C LEU A 410 7.33 -4.35 -7.71
N ILE A 411 8.32 -4.58 -6.85
CA ILE A 411 9.22 -3.56 -6.30
C ILE A 411 10.07 -2.94 -7.41
N LYS A 412 10.69 -3.79 -8.25
CA LYS A 412 11.49 -3.37 -9.40
C LYS A 412 10.63 -2.81 -10.53
N GLY A 413 9.41 -3.33 -10.71
CA GLY A 413 8.46 -2.85 -11.72
C GLY A 413 7.88 -1.45 -11.45
N VAL A 414 7.83 -1.02 -10.18
CA VAL A 414 7.28 0.29 -9.78
C VAL A 414 8.37 1.32 -9.46
N SER A 415 9.47 0.93 -8.82
CA SER A 415 10.51 1.87 -8.35
C SER A 415 11.82 1.86 -9.16
N GLY A 416 11.97 0.90 -10.08
CA GLY A 416 13.24 0.66 -10.80
C GLY A 416 14.36 0.04 -9.95
N ARG A 417 14.15 -0.12 -8.64
CA ARG A 417 15.11 -0.58 -7.62
C ARG A 417 14.64 -1.86 -6.92
N THR A 418 15.50 -2.52 -6.15
CA THR A 418 15.17 -3.72 -5.36
C THR A 418 14.80 -3.40 -3.91
N ALA A 419 14.29 -4.39 -3.17
CA ALA A 419 14.03 -4.25 -1.73
C ALA A 419 15.31 -3.93 -0.94
N ASP A 420 16.41 -4.60 -1.27
CA ASP A 420 17.70 -4.45 -0.60
C ASP A 420 18.31 -3.04 -0.80
N GLU A 421 18.15 -2.45 -1.99
CA GLU A 421 18.62 -1.09 -2.28
C GLU A 421 17.87 -0.04 -1.44
N TRP A 422 16.55 -0.17 -1.28
CA TRP A 422 15.77 0.70 -0.39
C TRP A 422 16.07 0.43 1.09
N ALA A 423 16.30 -0.83 1.47
CA ALA A 423 16.68 -1.19 2.83
C ALA A 423 18.05 -0.63 3.23
N ASP A 424 19.01 -0.58 2.31
CA ASP A 424 20.34 0.01 2.58
C ASP A 424 20.30 1.54 2.71
N TYR A 425 19.46 2.23 1.93
CA TYR A 425 19.18 3.67 2.13
C TYR A 425 18.60 3.96 3.52
N MET A 426 17.71 3.10 4.05
CA MET A 426 17.17 3.26 5.41
C MET A 426 18.17 2.87 6.51
N LYS A 427 19.01 1.84 6.26
CA LYS A 427 19.93 1.30 7.26
C LYS A 427 21.24 2.08 7.35
N ASN A 428 21.75 2.59 6.24
CA ASN A 428 23.06 3.22 6.09
C ASN A 428 23.01 4.58 5.35
N PRO A 429 22.07 5.49 5.68
CA PRO A 429 21.88 6.75 4.96
C PRO A 429 23.14 7.63 4.88
N GLU A 430 24.02 7.57 5.87
CA GLU A 430 25.31 8.29 5.89
C GLU A 430 26.25 7.90 4.74
N ASN A 431 26.15 6.67 4.22
CA ASN A 431 26.96 6.21 3.08
C ASN A 431 26.41 6.70 1.74
N HIS A 432 25.14 7.13 1.73
CA HIS A 432 24.37 7.49 0.53
C HIS A 432 24.03 8.98 0.46
N PHE A 433 24.25 9.73 1.55
CA PHE A 433 23.84 11.12 1.68
C PHE A 433 24.35 12.00 0.54
N ASP A 434 25.66 12.04 0.32
CA ASP A 434 26.25 12.90 -0.71
C ASP A 434 25.83 12.49 -2.13
N GLU A 435 25.66 11.18 -2.41
CA GLU A 435 25.19 10.68 -3.70
C GLU A 435 23.73 11.09 -3.97
N VAL A 436 22.86 10.87 -2.99
CA VAL A 436 21.41 10.99 -3.15
C VAL A 436 20.96 12.43 -3.03
N MET A 437 21.49 13.21 -2.08
CA MET A 437 21.11 14.61 -1.89
C MET A 437 21.61 15.52 -3.01
N ASN A 438 22.75 15.21 -3.64
CA ASN A 438 23.27 15.96 -4.79
C ASN A 438 22.82 15.41 -6.16
N ARG A 439 22.07 14.31 -6.19
CA ARG A 439 21.42 13.81 -7.42
C ARG A 439 20.32 14.79 -7.85
N ARG A 440 20.45 15.38 -9.05
CA ARG A 440 19.39 16.19 -9.66
C ARG A 440 18.13 15.35 -9.86
N GLY A 441 16.98 15.88 -9.47
CA GLY A 441 15.70 15.20 -9.58
C GLY A 441 14.88 15.30 -8.30
N GLY A 442 13.63 14.86 -8.37
CA GLY A 442 12.66 14.95 -7.29
C GLY A 442 11.84 16.25 -7.24
N ALA A 443 12.29 17.35 -7.86
CA ALA A 443 11.57 18.62 -7.92
C ALA A 443 10.16 18.50 -8.54
N HIS A 444 9.12 18.90 -7.80
CA HIS A 444 7.73 18.98 -8.26
C HIS A 444 6.86 19.89 -7.36
N GLY A 445 5.59 20.06 -7.70
CA GLY A 445 4.64 20.89 -6.93
C GLY A 445 4.88 22.40 -7.01
N GLY A 446 5.91 22.83 -7.75
CA GLY A 446 6.44 24.20 -7.73
C GLY A 446 7.65 24.38 -6.80
N GLU A 447 8.01 23.35 -6.04
CA GLU A 447 9.25 23.32 -5.24
C GLU A 447 10.47 22.95 -6.09
N ILE A 448 11.65 23.24 -5.58
CA ILE A 448 12.95 23.00 -6.21
C ILE A 448 13.80 22.17 -5.22
N ASP A 449 14.52 21.17 -5.70
CA ASP A 449 15.46 20.41 -4.88
C ASP A 449 16.71 21.24 -4.55
N HIS A 450 17.13 21.23 -3.28
CA HIS A 450 18.30 21.97 -2.80
C HIS A 450 19.45 20.99 -2.48
N PRO A 451 20.47 20.87 -3.36
CA PRO A 451 21.62 19.99 -3.13
C PRO A 451 22.38 20.36 -1.85
N ILE A 452 22.81 19.34 -1.11
CA ILE A 452 23.48 19.48 0.18
C ILE A 452 24.47 18.33 0.40
N ASP A 453 25.66 18.64 0.92
CA ASP A 453 26.65 17.64 1.34
C ASP A 453 26.58 17.39 2.86
N LEU A 454 27.04 16.22 3.30
CA LEU A 454 26.93 15.76 4.68
C LEU A 454 27.72 16.62 5.69
N ALA A 455 28.87 17.17 5.28
CA ALA A 455 29.71 18.00 6.14
C ALA A 455 29.06 19.37 6.37
N THR A 456 28.51 19.97 5.31
CA THR A 456 27.71 21.21 5.35
C THR A 456 26.41 20.99 6.10
N PHE A 457 25.72 19.86 5.91
CA PHE A 457 24.51 19.52 6.67
C PHE A 457 24.78 19.42 8.18
N ASN A 458 25.83 18.70 8.57
CA ASN A 458 26.26 18.57 9.96
C ASN A 458 26.63 19.91 10.60
N ARG A 459 27.44 20.72 9.91
CA ARG A 459 27.93 22.02 10.38
C ARG A 459 26.81 23.05 10.50
N ASP A 460 26.02 23.22 9.45
CA ASP A 460 25.14 24.38 9.30
C ASP A 460 23.71 24.12 9.79
N TYR A 461 23.27 22.86 9.88
CA TYR A 461 21.89 22.52 10.26
C TYR A 461 21.80 21.70 11.55
N LEU A 462 22.59 20.64 11.70
CA LEU A 462 22.61 19.84 12.94
C LEU A 462 23.52 20.43 14.03
N LYS A 463 24.35 21.42 13.69
CA LYS A 463 25.35 22.08 14.55
C LYS A 463 26.34 21.12 15.23
N ILE A 464 26.67 20.01 14.56
CA ILE A 464 27.60 18.99 15.08
C ILE A 464 28.98 19.07 14.38
N SER A 465 30.04 18.94 15.18
CA SER A 465 31.43 18.97 14.70
C SER A 465 31.90 17.59 14.17
N ASP A 466 31.22 17.08 13.14
CA ASP A 466 31.60 15.87 12.39
C ASP A 466 31.49 16.17 10.89
N ALA A 467 32.50 15.85 10.10
CA ALA A 467 32.46 16.05 8.65
C ALA A 467 31.72 14.92 7.91
N SER A 468 31.39 13.82 8.58
CA SER A 468 30.67 12.70 7.98
C SER A 468 29.82 11.98 9.04
N TYR A 469 30.10 10.71 9.31
CA TYR A 469 29.57 9.94 10.44
C TYR A 469 30.71 9.29 11.25
N SER A 470 31.86 9.98 11.29
CA SER A 470 33.09 9.48 11.94
C SER A 470 32.93 9.29 13.45
N ASN A 471 32.06 10.06 14.09
CA ASN A 471 31.70 9.90 15.50
C ASN A 471 30.18 9.83 15.68
N ALA A 472 29.66 8.60 15.67
CA ALA A 472 28.24 8.30 15.89
C ALA A 472 27.68 8.77 17.25
N SER A 473 28.52 9.09 18.24
CA SER A 473 28.05 9.62 19.54
C SER A 473 27.60 11.08 19.48
N LEU A 474 28.02 11.85 18.47
CA LEU A 474 27.60 13.24 18.30
C LEU A 474 26.15 13.29 17.79
N LYS A 475 25.29 14.00 18.53
CA LYS A 475 23.85 14.15 18.28
C LYS A 475 23.49 15.64 18.18
N TRP A 476 22.43 15.95 17.44
CA TRP A 476 21.88 17.31 17.40
C TRP A 476 21.16 17.65 18.72
N ARG A 477 20.92 18.94 18.97
CA ARG A 477 20.13 19.43 20.11
C ARG A 477 18.87 20.13 19.60
N ILE A 478 17.78 20.05 20.36
CA ILE A 478 16.48 20.62 19.98
C ILE A 478 16.59 22.11 19.64
N ASN A 479 17.22 22.89 20.54
CA ASN A 479 17.38 24.34 20.39
C ASN A 479 18.30 24.75 19.23
N ASP A 480 19.12 23.83 18.71
CA ASP A 480 20.06 24.07 17.61
C ASP A 480 19.46 23.69 16.24
N LEU A 481 18.32 22.97 16.21
CA LEU A 481 17.64 22.46 15.03
C LEU A 481 16.18 22.99 14.98
N PRO A 482 15.92 24.13 14.30
CA PRO A 482 14.62 24.82 14.28
C PRO A 482 13.37 23.94 14.09
N PRO A 483 13.27 23.01 13.11
CA PRO A 483 12.09 22.16 12.97
C PRO A 483 11.83 21.25 14.19
N ALA A 484 12.87 20.83 14.91
CA ALA A 484 12.74 20.00 16.12
C ALA A 484 12.28 20.82 17.33
N PHE A 485 12.78 22.05 17.47
CA PHE A 485 12.26 23.02 18.44
C PHE A 485 10.80 23.40 18.14
N ASN A 486 10.46 23.65 16.87
CA ASN A 486 9.11 24.00 16.45
C ASN A 486 8.12 22.84 16.70
N THR A 487 8.54 21.60 16.40
CA THR A 487 7.81 20.37 16.79
C THR A 487 7.55 20.31 18.29
N LEU A 488 8.55 20.59 19.13
CA LEU A 488 8.41 20.56 20.58
C LEU A 488 7.45 21.66 21.08
N GLN A 489 7.57 22.89 20.59
CA GLN A 489 6.67 23.99 20.95
C GLN A 489 5.22 23.68 20.55
N LEU A 490 4.96 23.18 19.34
CA LEU A 490 3.60 22.80 18.91
C LEU A 490 3.07 21.59 19.68
N THR A 491 3.93 20.63 20.02
CA THR A 491 3.55 19.52 20.90
C THR A 491 3.10 20.05 22.26
N LYS A 492 3.90 20.89 22.93
CA LYS A 492 3.52 21.52 24.21
C LYS A 492 2.22 22.34 24.09
N LEU A 493 2.08 23.13 23.02
CA LEU A 493 0.89 23.95 22.74
C LEU A 493 -0.40 23.11 22.61
N MET A 494 -0.35 21.89 22.07
CA MET A 494 -1.55 21.05 21.96
C MET A 494 -2.00 20.42 23.29
N LEU A 495 -1.14 20.42 24.31
CA LEU A 495 -1.46 19.89 25.64
C LEU A 495 -2.20 20.92 26.52
N LEU A 496 -2.34 22.17 26.06
CA LEU A 496 -2.96 23.25 26.83
C LEU A 496 -4.50 23.18 26.79
N GLY A 497 -5.13 23.17 27.98
CA GLY A 497 -6.57 23.38 28.12
C GLY A 497 -6.93 24.87 28.16
N ASP A 498 -8.21 25.21 28.30
CA ASP A 498 -8.69 26.60 28.28
C ASP A 498 -7.92 27.53 29.26
N GLN A 499 -7.51 27.05 30.43
CA GLN A 499 -6.68 27.84 31.35
C GLN A 499 -5.32 28.17 30.73
N GLY A 500 -4.56 27.17 30.27
CA GLY A 500 -3.25 27.37 29.65
C GLY A 500 -3.31 28.21 28.37
N LEU A 501 -4.38 28.06 27.56
CA LEU A 501 -4.62 28.88 26.37
C LEU A 501 -4.95 30.35 26.70
N ASN A 502 -5.65 30.62 27.80
CA ASN A 502 -5.91 31.98 28.27
C ASN A 502 -4.66 32.61 28.89
N GLU A 503 -3.89 31.85 29.68
CA GLU A 503 -2.58 32.26 30.22
C GLU A 503 -1.60 32.61 29.09
N LEU A 504 -1.53 31.78 28.04
CA LEU A 504 -0.72 32.00 26.85
C LEU A 504 -1.14 33.25 26.06
N ASN A 505 -2.45 33.42 25.82
CA ASN A 505 -2.96 34.62 25.16
C ASN A 505 -2.62 35.90 25.95
N ALA A 506 -2.69 35.86 27.28
CA ALA A 506 -2.27 36.99 28.12
C ALA A 506 -0.77 37.26 28.03
N ALA A 507 0.08 36.22 28.07
CA ALA A 507 1.53 36.35 27.93
C ALA A 507 1.94 36.92 26.57
N LEU A 508 1.34 36.43 25.47
CA LEU A 508 1.54 36.98 24.13
C LEU A 508 1.06 38.44 24.03
N SER A 509 -0.12 38.75 24.60
CA SER A 509 -0.69 40.11 24.57
C SER A 509 0.19 41.12 25.30
N ALA A 510 0.81 40.72 26.43
CA ALA A 510 1.80 41.52 27.14
C ALA A 510 3.08 41.77 26.33
N LYS A 511 3.35 40.95 25.30
CA LYS A 511 4.43 41.13 24.32
C LYS A 511 3.94 41.77 23.01
N GLY A 512 2.70 42.26 22.94
CA GLY A 512 2.11 42.88 21.75
C GLY A 512 1.81 41.91 20.60
N ALA A 513 1.66 40.61 20.88
CA ALA A 513 1.24 39.59 19.93
C ALA A 513 -0.12 39.00 20.34
N THR A 514 -0.92 38.55 19.38
CA THR A 514 -2.23 37.94 19.65
C THR A 514 -2.45 36.74 18.73
N MET A 515 -3.08 35.68 19.25
CA MET A 515 -3.55 34.58 18.41
C MET A 515 -4.90 34.94 17.77
N GLY A 516 -5.20 34.33 16.63
CA GLY A 516 -6.54 34.26 16.07
C GLY A 516 -7.44 33.27 16.83
N GLY A 517 -8.69 33.13 16.38
CA GLY A 517 -9.63 32.18 16.96
C GLY A 517 -9.24 30.72 16.73
N VAL A 518 -9.45 29.87 17.74
CA VAL A 518 -9.35 28.40 17.63
C VAL A 518 -10.71 27.85 17.18
N PRO A 519 -10.78 26.85 16.29
CA PRO A 519 -12.03 26.16 15.97
C PRO A 519 -12.68 25.56 17.24
N SER A 520 -13.86 26.06 17.60
CA SER A 520 -14.47 25.84 18.92
C SER A 520 -14.91 24.39 19.17
N GLU A 521 -15.14 23.60 18.12
CA GLU A 521 -15.52 22.18 18.25
C GLU A 521 -14.38 21.25 18.68
N PHE A 522 -13.12 21.72 18.59
CA PHE A 522 -11.94 20.91 18.90
C PHE A 522 -11.24 21.31 20.20
N ARG A 523 -11.18 22.60 20.55
CA ARG A 523 -10.42 23.14 21.69
C ARG A 523 -8.93 22.70 21.71
N ASN A 524 -8.35 22.45 20.54
CA ASN A 524 -6.95 22.04 20.35
C ASN A 524 -6.32 22.85 19.22
N LEU A 525 -5.13 23.42 19.43
CA LEU A 525 -4.46 24.33 18.49
C LEU A 525 -3.98 23.66 17.18
N MET A 526 -3.79 22.34 17.17
CA MET A 526 -3.33 21.61 16.00
C MET A 526 -4.49 21.25 15.04
N LEU A 527 -5.73 21.20 15.54
CA LEU A 527 -6.89 20.78 14.76
C LEU A 527 -7.55 21.90 13.96
N GLY A 528 -8.13 21.51 12.83
CA GLY A 528 -8.87 22.34 11.88
C GLY A 528 -8.15 22.60 10.56
N TRP A 529 -6.81 22.54 10.50
CA TRP A 529 -6.03 23.16 9.41
C TRP A 529 -4.95 22.29 8.73
N VAL A 530 -4.56 21.15 9.33
CA VAL A 530 -3.53 20.25 8.77
C VAL A 530 -4.12 19.41 7.63
N ARG A 531 -3.93 19.81 6.38
CA ARG A 531 -4.59 19.19 5.22
C ARG A 531 -3.86 17.93 4.73
N SER A 532 -2.55 17.92 4.80
CA SER A 532 -1.67 16.77 4.53
C SER A 532 -0.62 16.67 5.65
N LEU A 533 0.00 15.51 5.86
CA LEU A 533 1.19 15.40 6.71
C LEU A 533 2.46 15.64 5.89
N ASP A 534 2.48 15.17 4.63
CA ASP A 534 3.61 15.33 3.70
C ASP A 534 3.83 16.80 3.26
N ALA A 535 2.85 17.68 3.47
CA ALA A 535 2.85 19.06 2.97
C ALA A 535 3.52 20.08 3.91
N GLY A 536 4.50 20.81 3.40
CA GLY A 536 5.17 21.90 4.11
C GLY A 536 4.33 23.19 4.23
N ASN A 537 4.75 24.10 5.10
CA ASN A 537 4.26 25.49 5.25
C ASN A 537 2.77 25.68 5.62
N GLN A 538 2.00 24.62 5.89
CA GLN A 538 0.57 24.71 6.24
C GLN A 538 0.32 25.50 7.53
N TRP A 539 1.27 25.47 8.47
CA TRP A 539 1.29 26.21 9.72
C TRP A 539 1.40 27.74 9.53
N GLN A 540 1.63 28.24 8.30
CA GLN A 540 1.49 29.66 7.94
C GLN A 540 0.06 30.06 7.57
N GLY A 541 -0.87 29.10 7.48
CA GLY A 541 -2.21 29.33 6.91
C GLY A 541 -2.20 29.53 5.39
N LEU A 542 -1.14 29.11 4.69
CA LEU A 542 -1.05 29.18 3.23
C LEU A 542 -1.95 28.13 2.57
N GLY A 543 -2.68 28.56 1.53
CA GLY A 543 -3.41 27.67 0.62
C GLY A 543 -4.71 27.06 1.16
N GLY A 544 -5.28 27.53 2.28
CA GLY A 544 -6.54 26.98 2.78
C GLY A 544 -7.18 27.74 3.94
N THR A 545 -8.40 27.34 4.29
CA THR A 545 -9.11 27.79 5.49
C THR A 545 -9.72 26.59 6.23
N PRO A 546 -9.89 26.64 7.57
CA PRO A 546 -9.45 27.70 8.48
C PRO A 546 -7.92 27.76 8.60
N GLN A 547 -7.41 28.90 9.07
CA GLN A 547 -5.98 29.08 9.35
C GLN A 547 -5.63 28.64 10.78
N PRO A 548 -4.37 28.26 11.06
CA PRO A 548 -3.89 28.03 12.42
C PRO A 548 -4.04 29.29 13.29
N ALA A 549 -4.47 29.14 14.54
CA ALA A 549 -4.69 30.28 15.44
C ALA A 549 -3.41 31.15 15.63
N PHE A 550 -2.24 30.53 15.72
CA PHE A 550 -0.95 31.26 15.84
C PHE A 550 -0.49 31.94 14.54
N ALA A 551 -1.05 31.56 13.38
CA ALA A 551 -0.82 32.23 12.09
C ALA A 551 -1.73 33.46 11.88
N GLY A 552 -2.78 33.60 12.70
CA GLY A 552 -3.66 34.76 12.71
C GLY A 552 -2.91 36.09 12.92
N ASN A 553 -3.57 37.19 12.58
CA ASN A 553 -3.03 38.55 12.68
C ASN A 553 -1.65 38.69 12.00
N GLY A 554 -1.53 38.09 10.80
CA GLY A 554 -0.32 38.11 9.99
C GLY A 554 0.87 37.35 10.59
N GLY A 555 0.64 36.32 11.42
CA GLY A 555 1.68 35.52 12.06
C GLY A 555 2.33 36.17 13.29
N ALA A 556 1.69 37.17 13.91
CA ALA A 556 2.25 37.90 15.04
C ALA A 556 2.56 36.99 16.25
N ALA A 557 1.69 36.01 16.55
CA ALA A 557 1.93 35.01 17.59
C ALA A 557 3.00 33.98 17.15
N TYR A 558 2.92 33.46 15.91
CA TYR A 558 3.91 32.51 15.40
C TYR A 558 5.35 33.03 15.56
N ARG A 559 5.61 34.28 15.16
CA ARG A 559 6.94 34.90 15.22
C ARG A 559 7.50 35.16 16.63
N ARG A 560 6.74 34.87 17.69
CA ARG A 560 7.20 34.83 19.09
C ARG A 560 7.25 33.43 19.70
N LEU A 561 6.69 32.41 19.03
CA LEU A 561 6.60 31.04 19.55
C LEU A 561 7.52 30.07 18.80
N PHE A 562 7.86 30.36 17.56
CA PHE A 562 8.57 29.44 16.66
C PHE A 562 9.83 30.10 16.09
N LEU A 563 10.84 29.28 15.83
CA LEU A 563 12.06 29.69 15.14
C LEU A 563 11.81 29.67 13.63
N ASN A 564 12.36 30.66 12.92
CA ASN A 564 12.44 30.59 11.46
C ASN A 564 13.28 29.37 11.06
N GLN A 565 12.68 28.46 10.29
CA GLN A 565 13.34 27.26 9.79
C GLN A 565 13.62 27.31 8.28
N VAL A 566 14.51 26.44 7.81
CA VAL A 566 14.71 26.28 6.37
C VAL A 566 13.52 25.57 5.74
N GLY A 567 13.16 26.02 4.53
CA GLY A 567 11.93 25.64 3.82
C GLY A 567 10.71 26.49 4.13
N GLU A 568 10.80 27.48 5.04
CA GLU A 568 9.72 28.46 5.24
C GLU A 568 9.49 29.31 3.97
N LYS A 569 8.22 29.53 3.61
CA LYS A 569 7.84 30.48 2.55
C LYS A 569 7.69 31.91 3.11
N PRO A 570 7.83 32.96 2.29
CA PRO A 570 7.65 34.34 2.77
C PRO A 570 6.25 34.57 3.33
N TRP A 571 6.17 35.25 4.47
CA TRP A 571 4.89 35.69 5.03
C TRP A 571 4.31 36.81 4.15
N ILE A 572 3.07 36.64 3.68
CA ILE A 572 2.36 37.60 2.80
C ILE A 572 2.23 39.00 3.45
N ALA A 573 2.37 39.09 4.77
CA ALA A 573 2.30 40.32 5.56
C ALA A 573 3.66 40.86 6.04
N GLU A 574 4.77 40.59 5.33
CA GLU A 574 5.99 41.39 5.52
C GLU A 574 5.79 42.79 4.92
N GLU A 575 5.55 43.78 5.79
CA GLU A 575 5.69 45.19 5.44
C GLU A 575 7.14 45.46 4.99
N ALA A 576 7.30 45.77 3.71
CA ALA A 576 8.58 46.25 3.18
C ALA A 576 8.99 47.54 3.92
N PRO A 577 10.29 47.80 4.15
CA PRO A 577 10.76 49.01 4.81
C PRO A 577 10.21 50.27 4.12
N GLN A 578 9.52 51.11 4.88
CA GLN A 578 8.80 52.27 4.34
C GLN A 578 9.73 53.24 3.61
N GLN A 579 9.68 53.22 2.27
CA GLN A 579 10.10 54.37 1.47
C GLN A 579 9.00 55.43 1.45
N PRO A 580 9.34 56.73 1.28
CA PRO A 580 8.35 57.81 1.29
C PRO A 580 7.29 57.63 0.20
N ALA A 581 6.03 57.93 0.53
CA ALA A 581 4.89 57.62 -0.33
C ALA A 581 4.91 58.39 -1.66
N GLU A 582 4.94 57.65 -2.77
CA GLU A 582 4.44 58.13 -4.06
C GLU A 582 2.92 57.83 -4.18
N THR A 583 2.20 58.70 -4.90
CA THR A 583 0.74 58.73 -4.92
C THR A 583 0.10 57.47 -5.52
N PRO A 584 -1.07 57.00 -5.01
CA PRO A 584 -1.78 55.87 -5.61
C PRO A 584 -2.19 56.16 -7.06
N GLY A 585 -1.82 55.26 -7.97
CA GLY A 585 -2.40 55.21 -9.32
C GLY A 585 -3.89 54.82 -9.27
N PRO A 586 -4.72 55.27 -10.23
CA PRO A 586 -6.14 54.98 -10.23
C PRO A 586 -6.43 53.49 -10.47
N ALA A 587 -7.44 52.95 -9.79
CA ALA A 587 -7.95 51.61 -10.05
C ALA A 587 -8.54 51.51 -11.47
N VAL A 588 -8.27 50.40 -12.15
CA VAL A 588 -8.87 50.11 -13.46
C VAL A 588 -10.38 49.85 -13.27
N PRO A 589 -11.28 50.54 -13.99
CA PRO A 589 -12.71 50.30 -13.89
C PRO A 589 -13.09 48.95 -14.50
N ALA A 590 -14.08 48.27 -13.91
CA ALA A 590 -14.58 46.99 -14.41
C ALA A 590 -15.28 47.14 -15.77
N GLN A 591 -15.16 46.10 -16.62
CA GLN A 591 -15.70 46.13 -17.98
C GLN A 591 -17.21 45.80 -18.03
N ASP A 592 -17.94 46.44 -18.94
CA ASP A 592 -19.35 46.11 -19.20
C ASP A 592 -19.48 44.70 -19.80
N LEU A 593 -20.25 43.84 -19.14
CA LEU A 593 -20.48 42.45 -19.56
C LEU A 593 -21.68 42.29 -20.51
N THR A 594 -22.50 43.32 -20.70
CA THR A 594 -23.69 43.28 -21.56
C THR A 594 -23.40 42.80 -23.00
N PRO A 595 -22.32 43.24 -23.68
CA PRO A 595 -22.03 42.84 -25.06
C PRO A 595 -21.68 41.35 -25.28
N PHE A 596 -21.41 40.59 -24.22
CA PHE A 596 -21.02 39.18 -24.30
C PHE A 596 -22.23 38.22 -24.23
N ALA A 597 -23.42 38.71 -23.86
CA ALA A 597 -24.68 37.96 -23.90
C ALA A 597 -25.08 37.60 -25.34
N GLY A 598 -25.80 36.48 -25.52
CA GLY A 598 -26.27 35.94 -26.80
C GLY A 598 -26.03 34.44 -26.95
N ASP A 599 -26.38 33.89 -28.12
CA ASP A 599 -26.19 32.48 -28.46
C ASP A 599 -24.83 32.20 -29.11
N TRP A 600 -24.21 31.08 -28.74
CA TRP A 600 -22.89 30.65 -29.21
C TRP A 600 -22.87 29.16 -29.57
N ASP A 601 -22.25 28.80 -30.69
CA ASP A 601 -21.83 27.42 -31.00
C ASP A 601 -20.33 27.30 -30.66
N THR A 602 -19.97 26.25 -29.91
CA THR A 602 -18.65 26.13 -29.28
C THR A 602 -18.09 24.72 -29.41
N THR A 603 -16.80 24.54 -29.11
CA THR A 603 -16.10 23.25 -29.18
C THR A 603 -16.80 22.10 -28.43
N TYR A 604 -17.55 22.42 -27.36
CA TYR A 604 -18.24 21.43 -26.52
C TYR A 604 -19.76 21.36 -26.75
N GLY A 605 -20.31 22.21 -27.62
CA GLY A 605 -21.76 22.33 -27.86
C GLY A 605 -22.24 23.78 -27.85
N ARG A 606 -23.56 23.98 -27.76
CA ARG A 606 -24.20 25.30 -27.82
C ARG A 606 -24.42 25.89 -26.43
N VAL A 607 -24.31 27.21 -26.28
CA VAL A 607 -24.58 27.92 -25.01
C VAL A 607 -25.23 29.28 -25.27
N THR A 608 -26.32 29.56 -24.55
CA THR A 608 -26.95 30.89 -24.49
C THR A 608 -26.44 31.60 -23.24
N LEU A 609 -25.82 32.77 -23.40
CA LEU A 609 -25.31 33.61 -22.31
C LEU A 609 -26.26 34.80 -22.07
N ALA A 610 -26.59 35.06 -20.80
CA ALA A 610 -27.40 36.20 -20.36
C ALA A 610 -26.75 36.87 -19.14
N LEU A 611 -26.88 38.21 -19.03
CA LEU A 611 -26.39 38.96 -17.88
C LEU A 611 -27.41 38.93 -16.74
N GLY A 612 -26.98 38.56 -15.54
CA GLY A 612 -27.77 38.62 -14.32
C GLY A 612 -27.75 40.01 -13.67
N GLU A 613 -28.75 40.29 -12.84
CA GLU A 613 -28.88 41.56 -12.08
C GLU A 613 -27.72 41.79 -11.08
N ASP A 614 -26.98 40.74 -10.73
CA ASP A 614 -25.76 40.78 -9.91
C ASP A 614 -24.47 41.05 -10.71
N GLY A 615 -24.59 41.41 -12.00
CA GLY A 615 -23.45 41.72 -12.86
C GLY A 615 -22.63 40.50 -13.30
N VAL A 616 -23.23 39.30 -13.31
CA VAL A 616 -22.57 38.04 -13.69
C VAL A 616 -23.21 37.48 -14.96
N LEU A 617 -22.39 37.14 -15.94
CA LEU A 617 -22.85 36.51 -17.18
C LEU A 617 -23.05 35.00 -16.94
N ARG A 618 -24.21 34.44 -17.29
CA ARG A 618 -24.56 33.04 -17.02
C ARG A 618 -25.20 32.37 -18.22
N GLY A 619 -25.00 31.06 -18.35
CA GLY A 619 -25.64 30.26 -19.40
C GLY A 619 -25.86 28.80 -19.02
N ARG A 620 -26.72 28.12 -19.79
CA ARG A 620 -26.81 26.65 -19.82
C ARG A 620 -26.18 26.15 -21.11
N MET A 621 -25.29 25.17 -21.00
CA MET A 621 -24.66 24.53 -22.14
C MET A 621 -25.47 23.29 -22.56
N VAL A 622 -25.61 23.10 -23.87
CA VAL A 622 -26.18 21.89 -24.48
C VAL A 622 -25.04 21.20 -25.23
N ALA A 623 -24.57 20.09 -24.66
CA ALA A 623 -23.39 19.38 -25.15
C ALA A 623 -23.74 18.41 -26.28
N ARG A 624 -22.81 18.19 -27.21
CA ARG A 624 -22.97 17.30 -28.36
C ARG A 624 -22.28 15.95 -28.07
N ALA A 625 -23.06 14.89 -27.93
CA ALA A 625 -22.56 13.54 -27.70
C ALA A 625 -21.89 12.94 -28.95
N ALA A 626 -21.10 11.89 -28.76
CA ALA A 626 -20.32 11.24 -29.83
C ALA A 626 -21.19 10.54 -30.91
N ASP A 627 -22.48 10.36 -30.66
CA ASP A 627 -23.49 9.87 -31.62
C ASP A 627 -24.26 11.01 -32.33
N GLY A 628 -23.88 12.26 -32.08
CA GLY A 628 -24.51 13.46 -32.64
C GLY A 628 -25.72 13.99 -31.86
N ARG A 629 -26.16 13.32 -30.77
CA ARG A 629 -27.29 13.80 -29.96
C ARG A 629 -26.91 15.00 -29.10
N GLU A 630 -27.88 15.88 -28.87
CA GLU A 630 -27.75 17.00 -27.93
C GLU A 630 -28.27 16.60 -26.54
N VAL A 631 -27.48 16.88 -25.50
CA VAL A 631 -27.74 16.53 -24.09
C VAL A 631 -27.45 17.73 -23.18
N ASP A 632 -28.06 17.78 -21.99
CA ASP A 632 -27.84 18.88 -21.04
C ASP A 632 -26.40 18.84 -20.50
N GLY A 633 -25.64 19.90 -20.77
CA GLY A 633 -24.24 20.08 -20.37
C GLY A 633 -24.06 20.95 -19.12
N GLY A 634 -25.13 21.33 -18.42
CA GLY A 634 -25.05 22.06 -17.16
C GLY A 634 -24.80 23.57 -17.30
N ARG A 635 -24.22 24.18 -16.26
CA ARG A 635 -24.25 25.64 -16.03
C ARG A 635 -22.87 26.27 -16.12
N LEU A 636 -22.78 27.42 -16.79
CA LEU A 636 -21.59 28.27 -16.91
C LEU A 636 -21.85 29.62 -16.26
N GLU A 637 -20.89 30.13 -15.47
CA GLU A 637 -20.87 31.51 -14.96
C GLU A 637 -19.54 32.19 -15.31
N LEU A 638 -19.59 33.47 -15.70
CA LEU A 638 -18.45 34.28 -16.11
C LEU A 638 -18.54 35.69 -15.51
N ARG A 639 -17.37 36.24 -15.16
CA ARG A 639 -17.12 37.56 -14.56
C ARG A 639 -15.98 38.25 -15.29
N ASP A 640 -15.79 39.54 -15.01
CA ASP A 640 -14.65 40.32 -15.50
C ASP A 640 -13.30 39.66 -15.14
N GLY A 641 -12.43 39.46 -16.13
CA GLY A 641 -11.09 38.92 -15.97
C GLY A 641 -9.99 39.94 -15.65
N ALA A 642 -10.37 41.20 -15.38
CA ALA A 642 -9.51 42.37 -15.16
C ALA A 642 -8.67 42.77 -16.39
N SER A 643 -9.19 42.53 -17.59
CA SER A 643 -8.62 42.97 -18.88
C SER A 643 -9.72 42.99 -19.94
N GLU A 644 -9.75 43.98 -20.83
CA GLU A 644 -10.82 44.12 -21.83
C GLU A 644 -10.92 42.87 -22.72
N GLY A 645 -12.13 42.33 -22.86
CA GLY A 645 -12.39 41.14 -23.66
C GLY A 645 -12.00 39.81 -23.00
N VAL A 646 -11.41 39.84 -21.79
CA VAL A 646 -11.06 38.63 -21.02
C VAL A 646 -12.08 38.41 -19.92
N LEU A 647 -12.77 37.26 -19.95
CA LEU A 647 -13.69 36.82 -18.90
C LEU A 647 -13.16 35.58 -18.18
N ARG A 648 -13.47 35.46 -16.88
CA ARG A 648 -13.08 34.32 -16.04
C ARG A 648 -14.29 33.76 -15.29
N GLY A 649 -14.31 32.47 -15.03
CA GLY A 649 -15.38 31.87 -14.23
C GLY A 649 -15.36 30.36 -14.22
N GLN A 650 -16.51 29.74 -14.00
CA GLN A 650 -16.63 28.31 -13.73
C GLN A 650 -17.75 27.65 -14.53
N SER A 651 -17.47 26.44 -15.01
CA SER A 651 -18.43 25.55 -15.66
C SER A 651 -18.69 24.33 -14.79
N LEU A 652 -19.95 23.91 -14.72
CA LEU A 652 -20.44 22.76 -13.96
C LEU A 652 -21.00 21.72 -14.94
N TYR A 653 -20.13 20.83 -15.41
CA TYR A 653 -20.46 19.76 -16.35
C TYR A 653 -20.44 18.40 -15.62
N ALA A 654 -21.54 17.64 -15.68
CA ALA A 654 -21.66 16.30 -15.08
C ALA A 654 -21.13 16.18 -13.63
N ALA A 655 -21.41 17.20 -12.80
CA ALA A 655 -20.95 17.34 -11.40
C ALA A 655 -19.44 17.58 -11.19
N HIS A 656 -18.66 17.86 -12.25
CA HIS A 656 -17.31 18.41 -12.13
C HIS A 656 -17.31 19.94 -12.26
N VAL A 657 -16.53 20.60 -11.40
CA VAL A 657 -16.22 22.03 -11.54
C VAL A 657 -14.97 22.18 -12.41
N VAL A 658 -15.04 23.12 -13.35
CA VAL A 658 -14.02 23.42 -14.35
C VAL A 658 -13.78 24.93 -14.32
N ASP A 659 -12.55 25.35 -14.04
CA ASP A 659 -12.18 26.77 -14.13
C ASP A 659 -11.95 27.16 -15.60
N VAL A 660 -12.41 28.36 -15.97
CA VAL A 660 -12.49 28.81 -17.36
C VAL A 660 -11.92 30.22 -17.50
N VAL A 661 -11.09 30.42 -18.52
CA VAL A 661 -10.62 31.75 -18.97
C VAL A 661 -10.90 31.89 -20.47
N LEU A 662 -11.70 32.87 -20.86
CA LEU A 662 -12.07 33.14 -22.25
C LEU A 662 -11.59 34.53 -22.68
N THR A 663 -10.99 34.62 -23.87
CA THR A 663 -10.63 35.87 -24.53
C THR A 663 -11.44 36.01 -25.81
N PHE A 664 -12.25 37.07 -25.89
CA PHE A 664 -13.11 37.38 -27.03
C PHE A 664 -12.38 38.25 -28.05
N ASP A 665 -12.79 38.17 -29.32
CA ASP A 665 -12.37 39.16 -30.32
C ASP A 665 -13.02 40.53 -30.07
N ALA A 666 -12.42 41.60 -30.60
CA ALA A 666 -12.92 42.97 -30.40
C ALA A 666 -14.36 43.18 -30.93
N ALA A 667 -14.75 42.39 -31.94
CA ALA A 667 -16.11 42.38 -32.50
C ALA A 667 -17.11 41.59 -31.64
N ARG A 668 -16.64 40.86 -30.62
CA ARG A 668 -17.39 39.98 -29.72
C ARG A 668 -18.25 38.97 -30.48
N ASN A 669 -17.70 38.42 -31.56
CA ASN A 669 -18.31 37.42 -32.44
C ASN A 669 -17.61 36.06 -32.39
N SER A 670 -16.39 35.98 -31.89
CA SER A 670 -15.73 34.73 -31.53
C SER A 670 -14.91 34.86 -30.24
N PHE A 671 -14.59 33.71 -29.63
CA PHE A 671 -13.66 33.63 -28.50
C PHE A 671 -12.75 32.41 -28.61
N SER A 672 -11.60 32.48 -27.95
CA SER A 672 -10.73 31.36 -27.63
C SER A 672 -10.30 31.41 -26.16
N GLY A 673 -9.98 30.27 -25.57
CA GLY A 673 -9.72 30.18 -24.15
C GLY A 673 -9.36 28.78 -23.68
N THR A 674 -9.29 28.63 -22.37
CA THR A 674 -8.96 27.38 -21.69
C THR A 674 -10.05 26.98 -20.70
N ALA A 675 -10.27 25.67 -20.60
CA ALA A 675 -11.07 25.02 -19.58
C ALA A 675 -10.17 24.02 -18.83
N GLN A 676 -10.08 24.12 -17.50
CA GLN A 676 -9.26 23.21 -16.69
C GLN A 676 -10.13 22.54 -15.62
N GLN A 677 -10.32 21.23 -15.77
CA GLN A 677 -10.98 20.40 -14.77
C GLN A 677 -10.09 20.25 -13.54
N ALA A 678 -10.67 20.32 -12.33
CA ALA A 678 -9.95 20.05 -11.10
C ALA A 678 -9.25 18.67 -11.16
N GLY A 679 -7.93 18.66 -10.96
CA GLY A 679 -7.07 17.47 -11.09
C GLY A 679 -6.44 17.24 -12.48
N SER A 680 -6.78 18.01 -13.52
CA SER A 680 -6.10 17.93 -14.82
C SER A 680 -4.78 18.69 -14.82
N THR A 681 -3.70 18.03 -15.27
CA THR A 681 -2.36 18.63 -15.46
C THR A 681 -2.23 19.47 -16.72
N SER A 682 -3.24 19.50 -17.60
CA SER A 682 -3.27 20.34 -18.79
C SER A 682 -4.66 20.94 -19.01
N PRO A 683 -4.77 22.25 -19.30
CA PRO A 683 -6.03 22.85 -19.73
C PRO A 683 -6.40 22.37 -21.15
N SER A 684 -7.69 22.19 -21.40
CA SER A 684 -8.21 21.91 -22.74
C SER A 684 -8.65 23.19 -23.45
N THR A 685 -8.38 23.29 -24.75
CA THR A 685 -8.72 24.47 -25.55
C THR A 685 -10.21 24.56 -25.81
N TRP A 686 -10.81 25.71 -25.51
CA TRP A 686 -12.20 26.03 -25.84
C TRP A 686 -12.25 27.21 -26.81
N SER A 687 -13.12 27.14 -27.81
CA SER A 687 -13.45 28.26 -28.68
C SER A 687 -14.94 28.27 -29.01
N GLY A 688 -15.46 29.42 -29.40
CA GLY A 688 -16.85 29.59 -29.79
C GLY A 688 -17.06 30.73 -30.78
N LYS A 689 -18.19 30.68 -31.48
CA LYS A 689 -18.66 31.70 -32.42
C LYS A 689 -20.12 32.03 -32.14
N ARG A 690 -20.47 33.32 -32.25
CA ARG A 690 -21.82 33.82 -32.04
C ARG A 690 -22.74 33.30 -33.16
N LEU A 691 -23.91 32.79 -32.78
CA LEU A 691 -24.96 32.38 -33.72
C LEU A 691 -25.85 33.57 -34.10
N ALA A 692 -26.32 33.59 -35.34
CA ALA A 692 -27.40 34.45 -35.77
C ALA A 692 -28.75 33.77 -35.50
N ALA A 693 -29.74 34.51 -34.99
CA ALA A 693 -31.03 33.97 -34.62
C ALA A 693 -31.93 33.68 -35.84
N THR A 694 -32.48 32.47 -35.93
CA THR A 694 -33.48 32.02 -36.92
C THR A 694 -34.39 30.92 -36.34
N ASP A 695 -35.52 30.67 -37.01
CA ASP A 695 -36.74 30.07 -36.45
C ASP A 695 -36.85 28.52 -36.38
N GLN A 696 -38.06 28.02 -36.11
CA GLN A 696 -38.37 26.76 -35.43
C GLN A 696 -38.73 25.55 -36.31
N SER A 697 -38.58 24.35 -35.74
CA SER A 697 -39.49 23.17 -35.88
C SER A 697 -39.31 22.20 -37.10
N PRO A 698 -39.98 21.01 -37.18
CA PRO A 698 -39.26 19.72 -37.02
C PRO A 698 -39.63 18.56 -38.00
N SER A 699 -38.96 17.40 -37.92
CA SER A 699 -39.38 16.13 -38.56
C SER A 699 -38.79 14.85 -37.90
N ALA A 700 -39.29 13.65 -38.24
CA ALA A 700 -38.99 12.35 -37.58
C ALA A 700 -39.04 11.12 -38.57
N PRO A 701 -39.22 9.81 -38.19
CA PRO A 701 -38.30 8.73 -38.64
C PRO A 701 -38.93 7.47 -39.34
N PRO A 702 -38.10 6.51 -39.82
CA PRO A 702 -38.45 5.05 -39.81
C PRO A 702 -37.23 4.07 -39.64
N ALA A 703 -37.32 2.73 -39.78
CA ALA A 703 -38.04 1.70 -38.98
C ALA A 703 -37.76 0.22 -39.45
N GLN A 704 -37.61 -0.75 -38.51
CA GLN A 704 -37.77 -2.26 -38.61
C GLN A 704 -36.83 -3.05 -39.59
N THR A 705 -36.69 -4.41 -39.72
CA THR A 705 -37.35 -5.72 -39.32
C THR A 705 -36.28 -6.86 -39.13
N GLU A 706 -36.30 -7.85 -38.20
CA GLU A 706 -36.99 -9.19 -38.00
C GLU A 706 -36.38 -10.54 -38.55
N SER A 707 -35.82 -11.39 -37.64
CA SER A 707 -36.19 -12.82 -37.29
C SER A 707 -35.88 -14.08 -38.23
N PRO A 708 -36.13 -15.41 -37.87
CA PRO A 708 -35.04 -16.42 -37.67
C PRO A 708 -35.13 -17.89 -38.32
N PRO A 709 -35.14 -19.07 -37.62
CA PRO A 709 -34.24 -20.28 -37.76
C PRO A 709 -34.96 -21.59 -38.27
N PRO A 710 -34.60 -22.92 -38.07
CA PRO A 710 -33.54 -23.71 -37.33
C PRO A 710 -32.88 -24.85 -38.23
N PRO A 711 -32.68 -26.20 -37.96
CA PRO A 711 -32.56 -27.10 -36.75
C PRO A 711 -31.52 -28.32 -36.74
N SER A 712 -31.27 -28.89 -35.53
CA SER A 712 -31.08 -30.33 -35.09
C SER A 712 -30.08 -31.40 -35.67
N SER A 713 -29.28 -32.07 -34.79
CA SER A 713 -29.24 -33.56 -34.51
C SER A 713 -28.04 -34.05 -33.61
N GLN A 714 -28.09 -35.28 -33.06
CA GLN A 714 -27.13 -35.94 -32.10
C GLN A 714 -27.47 -37.47 -31.96
N PRO A 715 -26.74 -38.38 -31.23
CA PRO A 715 -25.32 -38.55 -30.86
C PRO A 715 -24.72 -39.90 -31.43
N PRO A 716 -23.48 -40.38 -31.09
CA PRO A 716 -23.24 -41.25 -29.91
C PRO A 716 -21.78 -41.20 -29.32
N ALA A 717 -21.41 -42.12 -28.42
CA ALA A 717 -20.06 -42.29 -27.80
C ALA A 717 -19.86 -43.74 -27.26
N PRO A 718 -18.68 -44.18 -26.76
CA PRO A 718 -17.32 -43.59 -26.77
C PRO A 718 -16.27 -44.50 -27.48
N PRO A 719 -14.97 -44.17 -27.43
CA PRO A 719 -14.08 -44.94 -26.52
C PRO A 719 -13.09 -44.07 -25.73
N ILE A 720 -12.35 -44.70 -24.81
CA ILE A 720 -11.27 -44.06 -24.03
C ILE A 720 -10.12 -43.69 -24.98
N ALA A 721 -9.74 -42.42 -25.02
CA ALA A 721 -8.68 -41.91 -25.88
C ALA A 721 -7.69 -41.03 -25.10
N THR A 722 -6.40 -41.22 -25.38
CA THR A 722 -5.39 -40.17 -25.16
C THR A 722 -5.75 -38.95 -26.01
N ALA A 723 -5.50 -37.74 -25.50
CA ALA A 723 -5.87 -36.52 -26.20
C ALA A 723 -5.17 -36.46 -27.58
N PRO A 724 -5.91 -36.21 -28.68
CA PRO A 724 -5.36 -36.28 -30.02
C PRO A 724 -4.25 -35.24 -30.25
N VAL A 725 -3.28 -35.62 -31.08
CA VAL A 725 -2.17 -34.74 -31.50
C VAL A 725 -2.58 -33.99 -32.77
N ALA A 726 -2.52 -32.66 -32.71
CA ALA A 726 -2.76 -31.76 -33.82
C ALA A 726 -1.58 -31.77 -34.82
N GLN A 727 -1.90 -31.65 -36.11
CA GLN A 727 -0.92 -31.73 -37.20
C GLN A 727 -0.09 -30.44 -37.31
N ALA A 728 1.24 -30.57 -37.31
CA ALA A 728 2.17 -29.46 -37.53
C ALA A 728 1.95 -28.78 -38.92
N GLY A 729 2.27 -27.49 -39.02
CA GLY A 729 2.19 -26.73 -40.28
C GLY A 729 0.79 -26.31 -40.73
N ILE A 730 -0.27 -26.64 -39.97
CA ILE A 730 -1.66 -26.22 -40.24
C ILE A 730 -2.15 -25.35 -39.07
N LEU A 731 -3.04 -24.39 -39.35
CA LEU A 731 -3.75 -23.59 -38.34
C LEU A 731 -4.88 -24.43 -37.72
N HIS A 732 -4.91 -24.54 -36.39
CA HIS A 732 -5.96 -25.23 -35.62
C HIS A 732 -6.69 -24.23 -34.72
N PRO A 733 -8.03 -24.23 -34.65
CA PRO A 733 -8.80 -23.23 -33.91
C PRO A 733 -8.69 -23.44 -32.39
N LEU A 734 -8.19 -22.42 -31.68
CA LEU A 734 -8.10 -22.36 -30.22
C LEU A 734 -9.22 -21.47 -29.66
N GLU A 735 -8.98 -20.36 -28.95
CA GLU A 735 -10.05 -19.53 -28.36
C GLU A 735 -10.28 -18.22 -29.13
N ASP A 736 -9.51 -17.17 -28.86
CA ASP A 736 -9.52 -15.96 -29.69
C ASP A 736 -8.65 -16.12 -30.96
N PHE A 737 -7.80 -17.17 -31.03
CA PHE A 737 -6.84 -17.39 -32.11
C PHE A 737 -6.93 -18.75 -32.81
N ASP A 738 -6.55 -18.79 -34.10
CA ASP A 738 -6.08 -20.01 -34.76
C ASP A 738 -4.57 -20.16 -34.50
N VAL A 739 -4.09 -21.37 -34.19
CA VAL A 739 -2.69 -21.65 -33.83
C VAL A 739 -2.05 -22.66 -34.78
N ARG A 740 -0.90 -22.30 -35.36
CA ARG A 740 -0.04 -23.16 -36.19
C ARG A 740 1.30 -23.39 -35.48
N PHE A 741 1.55 -24.63 -35.08
CA PHE A 741 2.90 -25.07 -34.68
C PHE A 741 3.80 -25.16 -35.93
N GLU A 742 4.92 -24.44 -35.89
CA GLU A 742 5.86 -24.34 -37.01
C GLU A 742 6.95 -25.42 -36.90
N ARG A 743 7.65 -25.47 -35.75
CA ARG A 743 8.76 -26.39 -35.46
C ARG A 743 9.24 -26.24 -34.00
N ALA A 744 10.05 -27.20 -33.53
CA ALA A 744 10.88 -27.05 -32.34
C ALA A 744 12.36 -27.32 -32.65
N VAL A 745 13.28 -26.66 -31.94
CA VAL A 745 14.73 -26.82 -32.12
C VAL A 745 15.45 -26.74 -30.76
N THR A 746 16.34 -27.69 -30.48
CA THR A 746 17.23 -27.64 -29.30
C THR A 746 18.41 -26.70 -29.56
N ALA A 747 18.62 -25.74 -28.66
CA ALA A 747 19.74 -24.80 -28.69
C ALA A 747 21.01 -25.39 -28.03
N ARG A 748 22.18 -24.78 -28.28
CA ARG A 748 23.50 -25.29 -27.83
C ARG A 748 23.66 -25.36 -26.30
N ASN A 749 22.83 -24.66 -25.55
CA ASN A 749 22.76 -24.66 -24.08
C ASN A 749 21.72 -25.66 -23.51
N GLY A 750 21.08 -26.47 -24.34
CA GLY A 750 20.10 -27.49 -23.92
C GLY A 750 18.64 -27.02 -23.82
N THR A 751 18.33 -25.74 -24.03
CA THR A 751 16.93 -25.27 -24.10
C THR A 751 16.27 -25.69 -25.41
N VAL A 752 14.96 -25.88 -25.40
CA VAL A 752 14.15 -26.22 -26.59
C VAL A 752 13.32 -25.00 -26.99
N HIS A 753 13.57 -24.48 -28.19
CA HIS A 753 12.86 -23.33 -28.76
C HIS A 753 11.65 -23.83 -29.57
N VAL A 754 10.44 -23.49 -29.12
CA VAL A 754 9.16 -23.92 -29.73
C VAL A 754 8.57 -22.76 -30.52
N PHE A 755 8.49 -22.88 -31.84
CA PHE A 755 8.06 -21.80 -32.76
C PHE A 755 6.59 -21.95 -33.17
N LEU A 756 5.86 -20.83 -33.12
CA LEU A 756 4.42 -20.76 -33.36
C LEU A 756 4.08 -19.56 -34.25
N THR A 757 3.04 -19.72 -35.06
CA THR A 757 2.28 -18.61 -35.63
C THR A 757 0.85 -18.67 -35.09
N VAL A 758 0.30 -17.52 -34.71
CA VAL A 758 -1.10 -17.38 -34.27
C VAL A 758 -1.82 -16.34 -35.12
N LYS A 759 -3.12 -16.52 -35.32
CA LYS A 759 -3.95 -15.63 -36.15
C LYS A 759 -5.18 -15.17 -35.36
N ASN A 760 -5.39 -13.86 -35.23
CA ASN A 760 -6.53 -13.30 -34.49
C ASN A 760 -7.84 -13.58 -35.26
N THR A 761 -8.78 -14.30 -34.64
CA THR A 761 -10.08 -14.66 -35.25
C THR A 761 -11.20 -13.66 -34.92
N THR A 762 -10.95 -12.74 -33.99
CA THR A 762 -11.94 -11.81 -33.46
C THR A 762 -12.11 -10.55 -34.33
N ARG A 763 -13.13 -9.74 -34.00
CA ARG A 763 -13.45 -8.48 -34.70
C ARG A 763 -12.74 -7.23 -34.13
N ARG A 764 -11.77 -7.40 -33.24
CA ARG A 764 -11.00 -6.32 -32.61
C ARG A 764 -9.51 -6.61 -32.60
N ASP A 765 -8.70 -5.57 -32.43
CA ASP A 765 -7.27 -5.70 -32.14
C ASP A 765 -7.07 -6.43 -30.80
N ILE A 766 -6.11 -7.37 -30.74
CA ILE A 766 -5.71 -8.06 -29.51
C ILE A 766 -4.22 -7.85 -29.26
N SER A 767 -3.85 -7.41 -28.07
CA SER A 767 -2.46 -7.32 -27.62
C SER A 767 -2.02 -8.63 -26.98
N ILE A 768 -0.97 -9.25 -27.52
CA ILE A 768 -0.45 -10.54 -27.05
C ILE A 768 0.70 -10.28 -26.06
N GLY A 769 0.34 -10.13 -24.79
CA GLY A 769 1.29 -10.08 -23.68
C GLY A 769 1.84 -11.46 -23.29
N ALA A 770 2.81 -11.47 -22.36
CA ALA A 770 3.17 -12.70 -21.66
C ALA A 770 1.95 -13.25 -20.89
N GLY A 771 1.77 -14.57 -20.88
CA GLY A 771 0.60 -15.21 -20.26
C GLY A 771 -0.63 -15.40 -21.16
N VAL A 772 -0.75 -14.68 -22.29
CA VAL A 772 -1.86 -14.87 -23.27
C VAL A 772 -1.79 -16.25 -23.94
N PHE A 773 -0.58 -16.80 -24.08
CA PHE A 773 -0.37 -18.19 -24.47
C PHE A 773 0.53 -18.88 -23.44
N LYS A 774 0.20 -20.12 -23.11
CA LYS A 774 1.01 -21.00 -22.28
C LYS A 774 1.39 -22.27 -23.05
N ALA A 775 2.68 -22.56 -23.13
CA ALA A 775 3.19 -23.85 -23.57
C ALA A 775 3.46 -24.76 -22.36
N VAL A 776 3.21 -26.06 -22.48
CA VAL A 776 3.70 -27.08 -21.55
C VAL A 776 4.30 -28.22 -22.35
N ALA A 777 5.62 -28.39 -22.29
CA ALA A 777 6.33 -29.46 -22.97
C ALA A 777 6.57 -30.61 -22.00
N TYR A 778 6.23 -31.84 -22.42
CA TYR A 778 6.37 -33.07 -21.64
C TYR A 778 7.42 -33.97 -22.28
N ASP A 779 8.20 -34.67 -21.46
CA ASP A 779 9.18 -35.67 -21.91
C ASP A 779 8.52 -37.03 -22.24
N ALA A 780 9.32 -38.08 -22.47
CA ALA A 780 8.79 -39.41 -22.78
C ALA A 780 8.16 -40.11 -21.54
N ASP A 781 8.47 -39.64 -20.33
CA ASP A 781 7.98 -40.17 -19.06
C ASP A 781 6.69 -39.43 -18.59
N GLY A 782 6.25 -38.41 -19.34
CA GLY A 782 5.06 -37.60 -19.05
C GLY A 782 5.31 -36.48 -18.03
N VAL A 783 6.57 -36.14 -17.76
CA VAL A 783 6.99 -35.04 -16.88
C VAL A 783 7.23 -33.78 -17.71
N GLY A 784 6.74 -32.61 -17.26
CA GLY A 784 6.78 -31.41 -18.10
C GLY A 784 7.22 -30.10 -17.44
N THR A 785 7.71 -29.19 -18.29
CA THR A 785 8.02 -27.79 -18.00
C THR A 785 6.99 -26.90 -18.71
N SER A 786 6.57 -25.80 -18.06
CA SER A 786 5.65 -24.82 -18.65
C SER A 786 6.30 -23.46 -18.89
N GLU A 787 6.02 -22.84 -20.04
CA GLU A 787 6.43 -21.49 -20.38
C GLU A 787 5.26 -20.60 -20.77
N SER A 788 5.40 -19.30 -20.54
CA SER A 788 4.40 -18.28 -20.94
C SER A 788 5.01 -16.97 -21.44
N GLN A 789 6.34 -16.84 -21.40
CA GLN A 789 7.06 -15.73 -22.01
C GLN A 789 7.27 -16.00 -23.50
N ILE A 790 6.70 -15.13 -24.36
CA ILE A 790 6.92 -15.18 -25.80
C ILE A 790 8.12 -14.33 -26.20
N TRP A 791 8.88 -14.81 -27.20
CA TRP A 791 10.11 -14.19 -27.70
C TRP A 791 10.06 -14.00 -29.21
N ARG A 792 10.77 -12.99 -29.71
CA ARG A 792 10.96 -12.74 -31.15
C ARG A 792 11.68 -13.89 -31.83
N THR A 793 11.35 -14.16 -33.10
CA THR A 793 11.91 -15.26 -33.90
C THR A 793 13.19 -14.89 -34.67
N GLY A 794 13.66 -13.64 -34.63
CA GLY A 794 14.65 -13.08 -35.56
C GLY A 794 16.13 -13.29 -35.21
N ALA A 795 16.47 -13.57 -33.95
CA ALA A 795 17.84 -13.73 -33.47
C ALA A 795 18.08 -15.12 -32.85
N GLU A 796 19.33 -15.59 -32.78
CA GLU A 796 19.65 -16.84 -32.06
C GLU A 796 19.32 -16.69 -30.57
N THR A 797 19.82 -15.62 -29.94
CA THR A 797 19.45 -15.19 -28.58
C THR A 797 17.96 -14.84 -28.48
N PRO A 798 17.29 -15.13 -27.35
CA PRO A 798 15.92 -14.68 -27.11
C PRO A 798 15.86 -13.16 -26.96
N GLU A 799 15.06 -12.50 -27.81
CA GLU A 799 14.81 -11.05 -27.74
C GLU A 799 13.35 -10.77 -27.41
N SER A 800 13.13 -9.89 -26.44
CA SER A 800 11.79 -9.39 -26.08
C SER A 800 11.20 -8.49 -27.16
N PHE A 801 9.87 -8.39 -27.19
CA PHE A 801 9.23 -7.29 -27.91
C PHE A 801 9.36 -5.99 -27.08
N PRO A 802 9.59 -4.82 -27.72
CA PRO A 802 9.76 -3.53 -27.02
C PRO A 802 8.45 -2.99 -26.42
N SER A 803 7.33 -3.50 -26.89
CA SER A 803 5.97 -3.32 -26.37
C SER A 803 5.17 -4.58 -26.69
N ALA A 804 4.02 -4.80 -26.03
CA ALA A 804 3.20 -5.98 -26.29
C ALA A 804 2.64 -5.96 -27.73
N PRO A 805 2.96 -6.96 -28.59
CA PRO A 805 2.58 -6.95 -29.99
C PRO A 805 1.05 -7.00 -30.16
N VAL A 806 0.51 -6.03 -30.89
CA VAL A 806 -0.92 -5.96 -31.23
C VAL A 806 -1.16 -6.65 -32.57
N VAL A 807 -2.16 -7.54 -32.61
CA VAL A 807 -2.57 -8.28 -33.80
C VAL A 807 -3.97 -7.83 -34.20
N PRO A 808 -4.16 -7.19 -35.37
CA PRO A 808 -5.47 -6.75 -35.83
C PRO A 808 -6.34 -7.94 -36.28
N PRO A 809 -7.67 -7.74 -36.46
CA PRO A 809 -8.60 -8.76 -36.97
C PRO A 809 -8.07 -9.50 -38.21
N GLY A 810 -7.96 -10.82 -38.13
CA GLY A 810 -7.45 -11.68 -39.21
C GLY A 810 -5.92 -11.66 -39.41
N GLY A 811 -5.17 -10.83 -38.70
CA GLY A 811 -3.70 -10.75 -38.77
C GLY A 811 -2.98 -11.93 -38.12
N GLU A 812 -1.74 -12.21 -38.56
CA GLU A 812 -0.87 -13.24 -37.98
C GLU A 812 0.30 -12.63 -37.17
N LEU A 813 0.69 -13.26 -36.06
CA LEU A 813 1.94 -13.01 -35.33
C LEU A 813 2.78 -14.29 -35.22
N ARG A 814 4.11 -14.17 -35.35
CA ARG A 814 5.06 -15.27 -35.11
C ARG A 814 5.91 -15.01 -33.87
N PHE A 815 6.06 -16.02 -33.03
CA PHE A 815 6.89 -15.98 -31.82
C PHE A 815 7.47 -17.37 -31.49
N ARG A 816 8.32 -17.43 -30.45
CA ARG A 816 8.78 -18.69 -29.85
C ARG A 816 8.65 -18.68 -28.32
N PHE A 817 8.47 -19.87 -27.75
CA PHE A 817 8.83 -20.15 -26.36
C PHE A 817 10.25 -20.69 -26.28
N VAL A 818 10.88 -20.59 -25.10
CA VAL A 818 12.24 -21.08 -24.81
C VAL A 818 12.15 -21.92 -23.54
N MET A 819 12.15 -23.25 -23.68
CA MET A 819 11.75 -24.17 -22.61
C MET A 819 12.94 -25.02 -22.15
N THR A 820 13.19 -25.10 -20.83
CA THR A 820 14.26 -25.94 -20.27
C THR A 820 13.73 -27.34 -19.93
N PRO A 821 14.35 -28.43 -20.42
CA PRO A 821 14.02 -29.79 -20.02
C PRO A 821 14.13 -30.01 -18.50
N PRO A 822 13.16 -30.67 -17.84
CA PRO A 822 13.20 -30.95 -16.40
C PRO A 822 14.09 -32.17 -16.07
N SER A 823 14.59 -32.87 -17.08
CA SER A 823 15.36 -34.10 -17.00
C SER A 823 16.31 -34.19 -18.21
N THR A 824 17.15 -35.24 -18.27
CA THR A 824 17.91 -35.57 -19.49
C THR A 824 17.06 -36.23 -20.58
N THR A 825 15.78 -36.52 -20.32
CA THR A 825 14.85 -37.08 -21.30
C THR A 825 14.36 -35.94 -22.22
N PRO A 826 14.48 -36.04 -23.56
CA PRO A 826 13.97 -35.01 -24.47
C PRO A 826 12.45 -34.84 -24.38
N PHE A 827 11.96 -33.63 -24.61
CA PHE A 827 10.53 -33.38 -24.77
C PHE A 827 9.96 -34.16 -25.97
N SER A 828 8.84 -34.85 -25.76
CA SER A 828 8.11 -35.66 -26.73
C SER A 828 6.91 -34.93 -27.35
N VAL A 829 6.21 -34.12 -26.54
CA VAL A 829 4.96 -33.42 -26.89
C VAL A 829 4.98 -32.02 -26.29
N VAL A 830 4.41 -31.03 -26.99
CA VAL A 830 4.08 -29.72 -26.42
C VAL A 830 2.58 -29.44 -26.50
N ASN A 831 2.00 -29.06 -25.37
CA ASN A 831 0.62 -28.58 -25.25
C ASN A 831 0.62 -27.04 -25.30
N ILE A 832 -0.19 -26.44 -26.19
CA ILE A 832 -0.35 -24.98 -26.35
C ILE A 832 -1.79 -24.60 -26.01
N ARG A 833 -1.98 -23.52 -25.25
CA ARG A 833 -3.31 -23.06 -24.79
C ARG A 833 -3.37 -21.57 -24.50
N GLU A 834 -4.58 -21.02 -24.57
CA GLU A 834 -4.95 -19.66 -24.16
C GLU A 834 -5.50 -19.67 -22.72
N SER A 835 -6.48 -20.54 -22.43
CA SER A 835 -7.00 -20.80 -21.08
C SER A 835 -6.65 -22.21 -20.56
N ASP A 836 -7.16 -22.59 -19.39
CA ASP A 836 -7.11 -23.98 -18.92
C ASP A 836 -8.21 -24.88 -19.55
N ASP A 837 -9.21 -24.32 -20.25
CA ASP A 837 -10.38 -25.04 -20.77
C ASP A 837 -10.18 -25.61 -22.19
N LYS A 838 -9.33 -25.00 -23.04
CA LYS A 838 -9.02 -25.50 -24.39
C LYS A 838 -7.52 -25.54 -24.66
N SER A 839 -7.02 -26.63 -25.26
CA SER A 839 -5.61 -26.79 -25.59
C SER A 839 -5.34 -27.69 -26.80
N LEU A 840 -4.18 -27.52 -27.42
CA LEU A 840 -3.72 -28.26 -28.60
C LEU A 840 -2.39 -28.97 -28.31
N ASN A 841 -2.32 -30.28 -28.55
CA ASN A 841 -1.10 -31.07 -28.37
C ASN A 841 -0.37 -31.22 -29.70
N PHE A 842 0.94 -30.97 -29.76
CA PHE A 842 1.79 -31.15 -30.94
C PHE A 842 2.96 -32.09 -30.61
N ALA A 843 3.23 -33.07 -31.47
CA ALA A 843 4.40 -33.94 -31.31
C ALA A 843 5.69 -33.23 -31.73
N LEU A 844 6.76 -33.41 -30.96
CA LEU A 844 8.05 -32.76 -31.16
C LEU A 844 8.98 -33.61 -32.06
N SER A 845 8.48 -34.00 -33.23
CA SER A 845 9.21 -34.81 -34.20
C SER A 845 10.40 -34.06 -34.80
N GLY A 846 11.63 -34.45 -34.42
CA GLY A 846 12.87 -33.92 -35.01
C GLY A 846 14.10 -33.99 -34.11
N VAL A 847 13.92 -34.07 -32.79
CA VAL A 847 15.03 -34.22 -31.83
C VAL A 847 15.37 -35.70 -31.68
N GLN A 848 16.44 -36.18 -32.31
CA GLN A 848 16.87 -37.58 -32.15
C GLN A 848 17.44 -37.84 -30.74
N PRO A 849 17.07 -38.96 -30.09
CA PRO A 849 17.63 -39.33 -28.80
C PRO A 849 19.07 -39.84 -28.96
N GLY A 850 20.02 -39.16 -28.31
CA GLY A 850 21.38 -39.67 -28.16
C GLY A 850 21.41 -40.89 -27.23
N ALA A 851 21.57 -42.08 -27.82
CA ALA A 851 21.87 -43.37 -27.17
C ALA A 851 21.20 -43.62 -25.79
N ALA A 852 20.02 -44.23 -25.80
CA ALA A 852 19.36 -44.69 -24.58
C ALA A 852 20.21 -45.73 -23.82
N LEU A 853 20.76 -45.35 -22.67
CA LEU A 853 21.21 -46.30 -21.66
C LEU A 853 19.98 -46.99 -21.05
N ALA A 854 20.05 -48.31 -20.90
CA ALA A 854 18.91 -49.14 -20.53
C ALA A 854 18.26 -48.71 -19.19
N PRO A 855 16.93 -48.87 -19.05
CA PRO A 855 16.25 -48.55 -17.80
C PRO A 855 16.71 -49.49 -16.69
N LEU A 856 17.58 -48.96 -15.81
CA LEU A 856 17.92 -49.57 -14.52
C LEU A 856 16.62 -49.86 -13.74
N GLN A 857 16.23 -51.12 -13.69
CA GLN A 857 15.28 -51.61 -12.70
C GLN A 857 15.89 -51.40 -11.31
N ALA A 858 15.22 -50.60 -10.48
CA ALA A 858 15.57 -50.36 -9.09
C ALA A 858 14.31 -50.63 -8.25
N SER A 859 14.39 -51.63 -7.38
CA SER A 859 13.25 -52.25 -6.74
C SER A 859 12.75 -51.47 -5.52
N GLY A 860 11.60 -50.81 -5.65
CA GLY A 860 10.78 -50.37 -4.53
C GLY A 860 9.64 -51.36 -4.29
N ALA A 861 9.86 -52.36 -3.43
CA ALA A 861 8.97 -53.53 -3.29
C ALA A 861 7.72 -53.27 -2.41
N GLY A 862 7.01 -52.16 -2.65
CA GLY A 862 5.80 -51.79 -1.92
C GLY A 862 4.63 -51.40 -2.84
N PRO A 863 3.37 -51.61 -2.42
CA PRO A 863 2.22 -51.11 -3.15
C PRO A 863 2.17 -49.57 -3.09
N PHE A 864 1.59 -48.98 -4.13
CA PHE A 864 1.12 -47.60 -4.09
C PHE A 864 0.06 -47.42 -3.00
N LYS A 865 0.07 -46.26 -2.33
CA LYS A 865 -0.97 -45.82 -1.38
C LYS A 865 -1.59 -44.51 -1.86
N GLU A 866 -2.90 -44.40 -1.73
CA GLU A 866 -3.66 -43.21 -2.13
C GLU A 866 -3.37 -42.01 -1.21
N LEU A 867 -3.04 -40.86 -1.80
CA LEU A 867 -3.15 -39.53 -1.19
C LEU A 867 -4.29 -38.75 -1.88
N SER A 868 -4.55 -37.50 -1.48
CA SER A 868 -5.73 -36.74 -1.97
C SER A 868 -5.75 -36.43 -3.48
N GLN A 869 -4.61 -36.56 -4.17
CA GLN A 869 -4.47 -36.27 -5.60
C GLN A 869 -3.55 -37.23 -6.36
N PHE A 870 -2.56 -37.83 -5.69
CA PHE A 870 -1.59 -38.74 -6.30
C PHE A 870 -1.54 -40.05 -5.50
N ASP A 871 -1.25 -41.16 -6.16
CA ASP A 871 -0.77 -42.34 -5.42
C ASP A 871 0.72 -42.16 -5.10
N VAL A 872 1.15 -42.52 -3.90
CA VAL A 872 2.55 -42.47 -3.47
C VAL A 872 3.10 -43.87 -3.22
N ARG A 873 4.33 -44.12 -3.67
CA ARG A 873 5.16 -45.26 -3.27
C ARG A 873 6.52 -44.75 -2.83
N ILE A 874 6.98 -45.19 -1.65
CA ILE A 874 8.40 -45.04 -1.29
C ILE A 874 9.18 -46.11 -2.04
N ASP A 875 10.11 -45.69 -2.91
CA ASP A 875 10.95 -46.58 -3.70
C ASP A 875 12.17 -47.07 -2.90
N GLY A 876 12.65 -46.26 -1.93
CA GLY A 876 13.77 -46.64 -1.08
C GLY A 876 14.27 -45.51 -0.19
N VAL A 877 15.08 -45.87 0.81
CA VAL A 877 15.73 -44.96 1.76
C VAL A 877 17.24 -45.20 1.70
N ALA A 878 18.05 -44.16 1.60
CA ALA A 878 19.50 -44.27 1.55
C ALA A 878 20.19 -43.30 2.51
N ARG A 879 21.32 -43.73 3.11
CA ARG A 879 22.18 -42.85 3.89
C ARG A 879 23.24 -42.23 3.00
N ALA A 880 23.31 -40.90 2.98
CA ALA A 880 24.32 -40.16 2.24
C ALA A 880 25.62 -40.00 3.07
N ARG A 881 26.74 -39.75 2.37
CA ARG A 881 28.09 -39.65 3.00
C ARG A 881 28.29 -38.40 3.84
N ASP A 882 27.43 -37.40 3.68
CA ASP A 882 27.36 -36.16 4.47
C ASP A 882 26.49 -36.31 5.74
N GLY A 883 26.03 -37.52 6.05
CA GLY A 883 25.24 -37.84 7.25
C GLY A 883 23.72 -37.79 7.06
N ARG A 884 23.25 -37.18 5.96
CA ARG A 884 21.82 -37.03 5.62
C ARG A 884 21.16 -38.35 5.24
N THR A 885 19.83 -38.39 5.31
CA THR A 885 19.02 -39.48 4.74
C THR A 885 18.28 -39.00 3.48
N GLU A 886 18.58 -39.64 2.35
CA GLU A 886 17.86 -39.48 1.08
C GLU A 886 16.66 -40.44 1.03
N LEU A 887 15.54 -39.96 0.51
CA LEU A 887 14.30 -40.71 0.34
C LEU A 887 13.87 -40.65 -1.13
N PHE A 888 13.66 -41.81 -1.75
CA PHE A 888 13.22 -41.94 -3.13
C PHE A 888 11.74 -42.30 -3.18
N VAL A 889 10.99 -41.57 -4.01
CA VAL A 889 9.52 -41.60 -4.04
C VAL A 889 9.02 -41.57 -5.48
N THR A 890 8.10 -42.47 -5.82
CA THR A 890 7.30 -42.37 -7.05
C THR A 890 5.93 -41.84 -6.70
N LEU A 891 5.48 -40.83 -7.46
CA LEU A 891 4.10 -40.32 -7.44
C LEU A 891 3.43 -40.67 -8.77
N ARG A 892 2.23 -41.24 -8.71
CA ARG A 892 1.41 -41.56 -9.89
C ARG A 892 0.18 -40.66 -9.92
N ASN A 893 -0.20 -40.20 -11.11
CA ASN A 893 -1.45 -39.46 -11.34
C ASN A 893 -2.57 -40.45 -11.73
N PRO A 894 -3.52 -40.79 -10.85
CA PRO A 894 -4.64 -41.69 -11.18
C PRO A 894 -5.78 -40.99 -11.95
N GLY A 895 -5.71 -39.66 -12.12
CA GLY A 895 -6.78 -38.84 -12.69
C GLY A 895 -6.70 -38.65 -14.21
N SER A 896 -7.78 -38.12 -14.79
CA SER A 896 -7.90 -37.80 -16.22
C SER A 896 -7.39 -36.40 -16.61
N LYS A 897 -6.86 -35.63 -15.65
CA LYS A 897 -6.31 -34.28 -15.85
C LYS A 897 -4.83 -34.24 -15.46
N VAL A 898 -4.07 -33.33 -16.07
CA VAL A 898 -2.67 -33.08 -15.66
C VAL A 898 -2.68 -32.60 -14.20
N LEU A 899 -1.89 -33.24 -13.35
CA LEU A 899 -1.70 -32.84 -11.96
C LEU A 899 -0.33 -32.22 -11.76
N THR A 900 -0.16 -31.47 -10.67
CA THR A 900 1.10 -30.82 -10.31
C THR A 900 1.50 -31.14 -8.88
N THR A 901 2.77 -31.48 -8.70
CA THR A 901 3.43 -31.53 -7.39
C THR A 901 4.40 -30.35 -7.28
N SER A 902 4.68 -29.88 -6.06
CA SER A 902 5.47 -28.67 -5.81
C SER A 902 6.43 -28.84 -4.63
N LYS A 903 7.34 -27.88 -4.44
CA LYS A 903 8.29 -27.87 -3.32
C LYS A 903 7.55 -27.94 -1.97
N GLY A 904 7.91 -28.95 -1.17
CA GLY A 904 7.22 -29.29 0.06
C GLY A 904 5.78 -29.81 -0.09
N TRP A 905 5.25 -30.00 -1.33
CA TRP A 905 4.09 -30.83 -1.74
C TRP A 905 3.59 -31.78 -0.64
N ILE A 906 4.19 -32.96 -0.72
CA ILE A 906 4.07 -34.03 0.24
C ILE A 906 5.22 -33.86 1.24
N LYS A 907 4.89 -33.80 2.52
CA LYS A 907 5.85 -33.81 3.63
C LYS A 907 6.07 -35.25 4.08
N PHE A 908 7.33 -35.59 4.32
CA PHE A 908 7.75 -36.87 4.89
C PHE A 908 8.31 -36.61 6.28
N SER A 909 7.90 -37.43 7.24
CA SER A 909 8.34 -37.34 8.63
C SER A 909 8.59 -38.71 9.24
N ALA A 910 9.57 -38.79 10.12
CA ALA A 910 10.01 -40.02 10.81
C ALA A 910 10.62 -39.64 12.16
N ALA A 911 11.00 -40.63 12.97
CA ALA A 911 11.80 -40.37 14.17
C ALA A 911 13.26 -40.10 13.78
N ASP A 912 13.95 -39.18 14.46
CA ASP A 912 15.41 -39.05 14.36
C ASP A 912 16.14 -40.05 15.28
N ALA A 913 17.41 -39.78 15.60
CA ALA A 913 18.23 -40.61 16.48
C ALA A 913 17.86 -40.47 17.97
N ASP A 914 17.28 -39.34 18.37
CA ASP A 914 16.88 -39.05 19.75
C ASP A 914 15.38 -39.33 20.00
N GLY A 915 14.66 -39.77 18.96
CA GLY A 915 13.24 -40.10 18.98
C GLY A 915 12.31 -38.91 18.75
N ALA A 916 12.86 -37.73 18.42
CA ALA A 916 12.07 -36.55 18.05
C ALA A 916 11.62 -36.63 16.57
N LYS A 917 10.67 -35.77 16.18
CA LYS A 917 10.03 -35.82 14.85
C LYS A 917 10.81 -35.01 13.82
N ALA A 918 11.65 -35.69 13.04
CA ALA A 918 12.30 -35.11 11.88
C ALA A 918 11.36 -35.00 10.67
N THR A 919 11.62 -34.02 9.80
CA THR A 919 10.92 -33.80 8.52
C THR A 919 11.91 -33.58 7.38
N THR A 920 11.54 -33.97 6.16
CA THR A 920 12.35 -33.65 4.97
C THR A 920 12.39 -32.15 4.69
N ARG A 921 13.48 -31.68 4.08
CA ARG A 921 13.58 -30.37 3.42
C ARG A 921 12.35 -30.13 2.52
N SER A 922 11.87 -28.89 2.48
CA SER A 922 10.75 -28.48 1.61
C SER A 922 11.22 -28.21 0.17
N ALA A 923 11.95 -29.16 -0.42
CA ALA A 923 12.55 -29.09 -1.75
C ALA A 923 12.32 -30.41 -2.50
N LEU A 924 12.32 -30.33 -3.84
CA LEU A 924 12.26 -31.50 -4.72
C LEU A 924 13.59 -31.61 -5.45
N TYR A 925 14.23 -32.78 -5.37
CA TYR A 925 15.48 -33.07 -6.09
C TYR A 925 15.22 -34.14 -7.16
N PRO A 926 15.90 -34.11 -8.32
CA PRO A 926 15.80 -35.17 -9.30
C PRO A 926 16.46 -36.45 -8.75
N VAL A 927 15.89 -37.61 -9.09
CA VAL A 927 16.46 -38.91 -8.70
C VAL A 927 17.81 -39.18 -9.39
N ARG A 928 18.03 -38.58 -10.56
CA ARG A 928 19.30 -38.59 -11.31
C ARG A 928 19.73 -37.16 -11.58
N GLY A 929 20.90 -36.76 -11.07
CA GLY A 929 21.44 -35.40 -11.20
C GLY A 929 22.33 -35.02 -10.00
N PRO A 930 22.95 -33.83 -10.03
CA PRO A 930 23.72 -33.29 -8.91
C PRO A 930 22.93 -33.28 -7.60
N ARG A 931 23.60 -33.45 -6.46
CA ARG A 931 22.94 -33.52 -5.14
C ARG A 931 22.30 -32.20 -4.70
N GLY A 932 22.84 -31.05 -5.14
CA GLY A 932 22.36 -29.72 -4.78
C GLY A 932 21.45 -29.05 -5.81
N GLU A 933 21.16 -29.72 -6.94
CA GLU A 933 20.30 -29.14 -7.99
C GLU A 933 18.84 -29.48 -7.71
N GLU A 934 18.01 -28.44 -7.57
CA GLU A 934 16.58 -28.59 -7.25
C GLU A 934 15.73 -28.48 -8.51
N LEU A 935 14.67 -29.30 -8.55
CA LEU A 935 13.64 -29.22 -9.59
C LEU A 935 12.91 -27.86 -9.54
N PRO A 936 12.28 -27.43 -10.65
CA PRO A 936 11.45 -26.23 -10.68
C PRO A 936 10.31 -26.26 -9.64
N LEU A 937 9.74 -25.08 -9.35
CA LEU A 937 8.73 -24.87 -8.30
C LEU A 937 7.51 -25.80 -8.44
N LEU A 938 7.14 -26.14 -9.67
CA LEU A 938 6.08 -27.06 -10.05
C LEU A 938 6.63 -28.14 -10.99
N VAL A 939 6.31 -29.40 -10.69
CA VAL A 939 6.53 -30.55 -11.57
C VAL A 939 5.17 -31.02 -12.06
N TYR A 940 4.97 -30.96 -13.38
CA TYR A 940 3.74 -31.40 -14.03
C TYR A 940 3.79 -32.90 -14.34
N VAL A 941 2.67 -33.60 -14.12
CA VAL A 941 2.53 -35.05 -14.34
C VAL A 941 1.26 -35.33 -15.15
N ALA A 942 1.43 -35.87 -16.35
CA ALA A 942 0.33 -36.20 -17.26
C ALA A 942 -0.69 -37.21 -16.65
N PRO A 943 -1.94 -37.26 -17.14
CA PRO A 943 -2.91 -38.31 -16.77
C PRO A 943 -2.31 -39.71 -16.90
N GLY A 944 -2.39 -40.53 -15.84
CA GLY A 944 -1.78 -41.87 -15.81
C GLY A 944 -0.26 -41.91 -15.71
N GLY A 945 0.42 -40.75 -15.70
CA GLY A 945 1.88 -40.67 -15.62
C GLY A 945 2.44 -40.93 -14.22
N GLU A 946 3.71 -41.34 -14.16
CA GLU A 946 4.49 -41.47 -12.92
C GLU A 946 5.66 -40.47 -12.94
N THR A 947 5.93 -39.80 -11.81
CA THR A 947 7.15 -39.00 -11.62
C THR A 947 7.94 -39.54 -10.43
N ARG A 948 9.28 -39.53 -10.52
CA ARG A 948 10.17 -39.99 -9.45
C ARG A 948 10.96 -38.82 -8.88
N LEU A 949 10.89 -38.68 -7.56
CA LEU A 949 11.41 -37.54 -6.80
C LEU A 949 12.33 -38.04 -5.68
N ARG A 950 13.38 -37.24 -5.39
CA ARG A 950 14.22 -37.42 -4.21
C ARG A 950 13.90 -36.32 -3.19
N TYR A 951 13.65 -36.72 -1.96
CA TYR A 951 13.53 -35.87 -0.77
C TYR A 951 14.72 -36.12 0.15
N VAL A 952 15.01 -35.21 1.08
CA VAL A 952 16.20 -35.26 1.94
C VAL A 952 15.86 -34.84 3.37
N PHE A 953 16.22 -35.65 4.37
CA PHE A 953 16.25 -35.29 5.78
C PHE A 953 17.64 -34.73 6.15
N GLU A 954 17.72 -33.70 6.99
CA GLU A 954 18.99 -33.09 7.42
C GLU A 954 19.81 -33.99 8.37
N GLY A 955 19.12 -34.82 9.15
CA GLY A 955 19.74 -35.79 10.06
C GLY A 955 19.43 -37.22 9.65
N GLN A 956 19.93 -38.17 10.46
CA GLN A 956 19.50 -39.57 10.38
C GLN A 956 18.05 -39.72 10.83
N VAL A 957 17.31 -40.59 10.15
CA VAL A 957 15.96 -40.99 10.58
C VAL A 957 15.81 -42.51 10.70
N SER A 958 14.86 -42.92 11.53
CA SER A 958 14.52 -44.31 11.86
C SER A 958 13.01 -44.49 12.06
N GLY A 959 12.56 -45.75 12.11
CA GLY A 959 11.14 -46.08 12.31
C GLY A 959 10.27 -45.86 11.06
N PRO A 960 8.93 -45.85 11.22
CA PRO A 960 7.98 -45.64 10.12
C PRO A 960 8.07 -44.23 9.51
N ILE A 961 8.01 -44.15 8.19
CA ILE A 961 7.93 -42.89 7.46
C ILE A 961 6.47 -42.52 7.23
N THR A 962 6.01 -41.44 7.85
CA THR A 962 4.69 -40.86 7.66
C THR A 962 4.72 -39.86 6.52
N VAL A 963 3.83 -40.04 5.55
CA VAL A 963 3.73 -39.30 4.30
C VAL A 963 2.42 -38.50 4.29
N ARG A 964 2.46 -37.18 4.05
CA ARG A 964 1.26 -36.33 4.10
C ARG A 964 1.28 -35.18 3.09
N ASP A 965 0.19 -35.02 2.34
CA ASP A 965 -0.03 -33.90 1.41
C ASP A 965 -0.71 -32.67 2.05
N GLY A 966 -1.19 -32.84 3.28
CA GLY A 966 -1.97 -31.88 4.06
C GLY A 966 -3.29 -32.50 4.54
N THR A 967 -3.97 -33.21 3.65
CA THR A 967 -5.33 -33.76 3.77
C THR A 967 -5.36 -35.27 3.97
N ALA A 968 -4.51 -36.02 3.28
CA ALA A 968 -4.31 -37.45 3.45
C ALA A 968 -2.99 -37.72 4.16
N GLU A 969 -2.96 -38.74 5.02
CA GLU A 969 -1.77 -39.19 5.75
C GLU A 969 -1.62 -40.72 5.60
N GLN A 970 -0.43 -41.17 5.19
CA GLN A 970 -0.12 -42.57 4.92
C GLN A 970 1.18 -42.96 5.63
N ILE A 971 1.12 -43.98 6.49
CA ILE A 971 2.29 -44.47 7.22
C ILE A 971 2.92 -45.64 6.46
N PHE A 972 4.22 -45.56 6.22
CA PHE A 972 5.05 -46.61 5.62
C PHE A 972 6.01 -47.14 6.69
N SER A 973 5.65 -48.26 7.32
CA SER A 973 6.59 -49.04 8.13
C SER A 973 7.74 -49.53 7.22
N PRO A 974 9.01 -49.49 7.67
CA PRO A 974 10.11 -50.06 6.91
C PRO A 974 9.90 -51.57 6.71
N GLY A 975 9.88 -52.00 5.45
CA GLY A 975 10.04 -53.41 5.10
C GLY A 975 11.44 -53.91 5.47
N ARG A 976 11.59 -55.22 5.63
CA ARG A 976 12.89 -55.89 5.67
C ARG A 976 13.48 -56.03 4.27
#